data_AF-A0A9Q9RA98-F1
#
_entry.id   AF-A0A9Q9RA98-F1
#
_cell.length_a   1.000
_cell.length_b   1.000
_cell.length_c   1.000
_cell.angle_alpha   90.00
_cell.angle_beta   90.00
_cell.angle_gamma   90.00
#
_symmetry.space_group_name_H-M   'P 1'
#
loop_
_entity.id
_entity.type
_entity.pdbx_description
1 polymer ?
#
loop_
_entity_poly.entity_id
_entity_poly.type
_entity_poly.pdbx_seq_one_letter_code
_entity_poly.pdbx_strand_id
1 'polypeptide(L)'
;MAIIAVAGGAGKLGRAIVEAIVEKGQDTVVVLAREAKELQGAKVIAVDYTDVDKLAATLNTNSIEIVISTINALDDVSAELNLIQAAEKSASTKRYIPSIYGIQYTEEIASYFHIARAKRGVIAALEATSTLEYTVVYNGFFADTWVLPKVKSYQSPFALVVDVANNFAAIPGSGDELVTFTHTFDIARFIAFLVGAAQWDKASYVIGDKVSWNQFVQYAEEAKGVKFTITHDSIEDLKAGRVTELPSHPQMYPFFPKQMLQGFCAAFGRMFAEGEFDLKPERTLNEAFPEVKARKIKDLLFEAWGNGMDIQDARAVADGTGRRTGNMTCHYGERRGRGRGKSKQYIKTLEERLKNVEVALKGSPTVNLDVSPRSVDPGHSDEISDSHETTAADQIQSLPSAWPEEITSTIIHAQKNNINPERKVFAPLPLTEYILHLIPHALEDMYEAQSLFSTDDVLKLFNEQYSAGPSNCHANPTRWATLNALLATGIQVKADNKAIKDLYPLSWAYFKNASSIFQEIVMHADGIDSCQALIAMALFMRGTADARAFTALLSAAAHAGYSVGLHLEDIHGSNNVIDIERRKGLFWMIYVLRCNASLNLDLPAPYEEVDTELPSQGLVTDAGPSTDLLRHMSLLAQVQSRISRCSRRAPSLSKNCDKTIQDLVELDIDLESWRTGLPSDVQPTALDQVDNLGTIQLHFAYYASTWKLYTAIGKHYNVPLTLIERDSPNLHLSTLLPTHSARATISLLQGLYSQPLASLWQMICYPICAVLILLTAVLNGPGDSEVPLNVESIRTFAVFLQTFQDREECDLNGLIEFCSKLYDVASFAQRSSADLSNQSEDDTQGVWGQYADLRIRLSGSQDPMLLAQGLLTNMPLLGAKATEVFSGIVAEAREDGFTRLVPNVLKPSSFNFFAKQ
;
A
#
# COMPACT_ATOMS: atom_id res chain seq x y z
N MET A 1 32.99 -26.82 -20.93
CA MET A 1 31.61 -26.32 -20.91
C MET A 1 31.01 -26.82 -19.62
N ALA A 2 30.97 -25.97 -18.60
CA ALA A 2 30.39 -26.30 -17.31
C ALA A 2 28.87 -26.05 -17.34
N ILE A 3 28.11 -26.76 -16.48
CA ILE A 3 26.69 -26.44 -16.25
C ILE A 3 26.56 -25.62 -14.97
N ILE A 4 26.08 -24.39 -15.12
CA ILE A 4 26.02 -23.37 -14.08
C ILE A 4 24.57 -23.16 -13.68
N ALA A 5 24.26 -23.34 -12.40
CA ALA A 5 22.97 -22.98 -11.83
C ALA A 5 23.02 -21.57 -11.23
N VAL A 6 22.15 -20.66 -11.67
CA VAL A 6 21.97 -19.34 -11.04
C VAL A 6 20.68 -19.36 -10.22
N ALA A 7 20.83 -19.51 -8.90
CA ALA A 7 19.71 -19.40 -7.96
C ALA A 7 19.29 -17.94 -7.80
N GLY A 8 18.01 -17.65 -8.04
CA GLY A 8 17.54 -16.26 -8.16
C GLY A 8 17.83 -15.62 -9.51
N GLY A 9 18.26 -16.40 -10.52
CA GLY A 9 18.65 -15.91 -11.85
C GLY A 9 17.56 -15.21 -12.66
N ALA A 10 16.30 -15.23 -12.23
CA ALA A 10 15.22 -14.44 -12.83
C ALA A 10 15.08 -13.03 -12.24
N GLY A 11 15.77 -12.74 -11.12
CA GLY A 11 15.72 -11.45 -10.42
C GLY A 11 16.94 -10.57 -10.73
N LYS A 12 16.80 -9.27 -10.48
CA LYS A 12 17.83 -8.20 -10.52
C LYS A 12 19.23 -8.60 -11.02
N LEU A 13 20.21 -8.78 -10.14
CA LEU A 13 21.61 -9.13 -10.50
C LEU A 13 21.70 -10.51 -11.16
N GLY A 14 20.93 -11.50 -10.68
CA GLY A 14 20.91 -12.85 -11.23
C GLY A 14 20.61 -12.87 -12.73
N ARG A 15 19.66 -12.05 -13.18
CA ARG A 15 19.32 -11.93 -14.59
C ARG A 15 20.46 -11.35 -15.43
N ALA A 16 21.17 -10.36 -14.91
CA ALA A 16 22.35 -9.82 -15.58
C ALA A 16 23.46 -10.88 -15.71
N ILE A 17 23.68 -11.69 -14.66
CA ILE A 17 24.63 -12.81 -14.67
C ILE A 17 24.24 -13.85 -15.72
N VAL A 18 22.96 -14.25 -15.75
CA VAL A 18 22.47 -15.21 -16.76
C VAL A 18 22.71 -14.69 -18.17
N GLU A 19 22.36 -13.43 -18.45
CA GLU A 19 22.61 -12.82 -19.77
C GLU A 19 24.09 -12.80 -20.15
N ALA A 20 24.97 -12.43 -19.23
CA ALA A 20 26.41 -12.40 -19.50
C ALA A 20 27.00 -13.79 -19.77
N ILE A 21 26.52 -14.83 -19.07
CA ILE A 21 26.96 -16.21 -19.31
C ILE A 21 26.46 -16.70 -20.67
N VAL A 22 25.19 -16.43 -21.01
CA VAL A 22 24.61 -16.77 -22.34
C VAL A 22 25.36 -16.06 -23.47
N GLU A 23 25.63 -14.76 -23.32
CA GLU A 23 26.33 -13.96 -24.32
C GLU A 23 27.76 -14.46 -24.56
N LYS A 24 28.46 -14.91 -23.51
CA LYS A 24 29.80 -15.50 -23.64
C LYS A 24 29.78 -16.84 -24.41
N GLY A 25 28.70 -17.61 -24.28
CA GLY A 25 28.46 -18.82 -25.07
C GLY A 25 29.40 -20.01 -24.83
N GLN A 26 30.18 -20.01 -23.74
CA GLN A 26 31.14 -21.07 -23.41
C GLN A 26 30.61 -22.13 -22.44
N ASP A 27 29.56 -21.80 -21.70
CA ASP A 27 29.01 -22.58 -20.60
C ASP A 27 27.48 -22.67 -20.71
N THR A 28 26.89 -23.72 -20.13
CA THR A 28 25.43 -23.87 -20.08
C THR A 28 24.89 -23.28 -18.79
N VAL A 29 23.87 -22.43 -18.90
CA VAL A 29 23.23 -21.83 -17.72
C VAL A 29 21.83 -22.38 -17.48
N VAL A 30 21.55 -22.66 -16.22
CA VAL A 30 20.27 -23.09 -15.68
C VAL A 30 19.87 -22.11 -14.58
N VAL A 31 18.61 -21.71 -14.53
CA VAL A 31 18.09 -20.86 -13.44
C VAL A 31 17.36 -21.73 -12.45
N LEU A 32 17.69 -21.59 -11.17
CA LEU A 32 16.90 -22.17 -10.08
C LEU A 32 15.96 -21.09 -9.55
N ALA A 33 14.66 -21.37 -9.54
CA ALA A 33 13.62 -20.45 -9.08
C ALA A 33 12.49 -21.22 -8.40
N ARG A 34 11.68 -20.56 -7.57
CA ARG A 34 10.49 -21.20 -6.95
C ARG A 34 9.42 -21.60 -7.97
N GLU A 35 9.41 -20.94 -9.13
CA GLU A 35 8.51 -21.23 -10.23
C GLU A 35 9.28 -21.33 -11.55
N ALA A 36 8.98 -22.33 -12.38
CA ALA A 36 9.54 -22.44 -13.72
C ALA A 36 8.86 -21.44 -14.68
N LYS A 37 9.52 -20.32 -14.99
CA LYS A 37 9.12 -19.37 -16.05
C LYS A 37 10.10 -19.48 -17.21
N GLU A 38 9.71 -19.14 -18.44
CA GLU A 38 10.69 -19.08 -19.53
C GLU A 38 11.58 -17.85 -19.39
N LEU A 39 12.90 -18.05 -19.50
CA LEU A 39 13.90 -16.98 -19.58
C LEU A 39 14.65 -17.16 -20.90
N GLN A 40 14.71 -16.13 -21.73
CA GLN A 40 15.40 -16.21 -23.02
C GLN A 40 16.86 -16.62 -22.82
N GLY A 41 17.26 -17.73 -23.46
CA GLY A 41 18.63 -18.25 -23.42
C GLY A 41 18.98 -19.13 -22.22
N ALA A 42 18.07 -19.39 -21.27
CA ALA A 42 18.36 -20.24 -20.11
C ALA A 42 17.20 -21.16 -19.71
N LYS A 43 17.50 -22.42 -19.37
CA LYS A 43 16.52 -23.37 -18.82
C LYS A 43 16.19 -22.97 -17.39
N VAL A 44 14.92 -22.86 -17.02
CA VAL A 44 14.50 -22.60 -15.64
C VAL A 44 13.96 -23.87 -14.99
N ILE A 45 14.46 -24.18 -13.79
CA ILE A 45 14.06 -25.33 -12.99
C ILE A 45 13.37 -24.82 -11.73
N ALA A 46 12.14 -25.28 -11.53
CA ALA A 46 11.40 -25.03 -10.30
C ALA A 46 12.03 -25.82 -9.15
N VAL A 47 12.35 -25.14 -8.05
CA VAL A 47 12.93 -25.75 -6.85
C VAL A 47 12.26 -25.22 -5.58
N ASP A 48 12.20 -26.10 -4.58
CA ASP A 48 11.83 -25.74 -3.21
C ASP A 48 13.10 -25.60 -2.36
N TYR A 49 13.40 -24.37 -1.94
CA TYR A 49 14.60 -24.09 -1.14
C TYR A 49 14.51 -24.60 0.31
N THR A 50 13.37 -25.15 0.73
CA THR A 50 13.20 -25.75 2.06
C THR A 50 13.59 -27.23 2.10
N ASP A 51 13.69 -27.90 0.95
CA ASP A 51 13.95 -29.33 0.83
C ASP A 51 15.37 -29.61 0.28
N VAL A 52 16.32 -29.73 1.20
CA VAL A 52 17.75 -29.91 0.89
C VAL A 52 18.02 -31.15 0.04
N ASP A 53 17.32 -32.26 0.29
CA ASP A 53 17.57 -33.52 -0.41
C ASP A 53 17.03 -33.46 -1.85
N LYS A 54 15.85 -32.86 -2.07
CA LYS A 54 15.36 -32.60 -3.43
C LYS A 54 16.22 -31.59 -4.19
N LEU A 55 16.76 -30.57 -3.52
CA LEU A 55 17.72 -29.65 -4.13
C LEU A 55 18.98 -30.40 -4.58
N ALA A 56 19.58 -31.21 -3.70
CA ALA A 56 20.76 -31.99 -4.03
C ALA A 56 20.49 -32.96 -5.19
N ALA A 57 19.33 -33.63 -5.19
CA ALA A 57 18.90 -34.46 -6.31
C ALA A 57 18.77 -33.67 -7.61
N THR A 58 18.19 -32.47 -7.56
CA THR A 58 18.04 -31.58 -8.73
C THR A 58 19.40 -31.16 -9.28
N LEU A 59 20.35 -30.80 -8.41
CA LEU A 59 21.72 -30.46 -8.81
C LEU A 59 22.41 -31.66 -9.50
N ASN A 60 22.27 -32.87 -8.95
CA ASN A 60 22.82 -34.09 -9.54
C ASN A 60 22.16 -34.45 -10.89
N THR A 61 20.83 -34.46 -10.97
CA THR A 61 20.08 -34.84 -12.18
C THR A 61 20.39 -33.92 -13.36
N ASN A 62 20.69 -32.64 -13.11
CA ASN A 62 21.05 -31.68 -14.15
C ASN A 62 22.57 -31.49 -14.28
N SER A 63 23.37 -32.31 -13.61
CA SER A 63 24.84 -32.25 -13.63
C SER A 63 25.40 -30.85 -13.36
N ILE A 64 24.81 -30.14 -12.39
CA ILE A 64 25.21 -28.77 -12.04
C ILE A 64 26.58 -28.81 -11.36
N GLU A 65 27.58 -28.20 -11.98
CA GLU A 65 28.96 -28.12 -11.50
C GLU A 65 29.21 -26.87 -10.65
N ILE A 66 28.57 -25.75 -11.02
CA ILE A 66 28.76 -24.45 -10.37
C ILE A 66 27.40 -23.90 -9.95
N VAL A 67 27.28 -23.48 -8.68
CA VAL A 67 26.09 -22.79 -8.18
C VAL A 67 26.44 -21.32 -7.89
N ILE A 68 25.68 -20.40 -8.47
CA ILE A 68 25.75 -18.96 -8.21
C ILE A 68 24.47 -18.55 -7.52
N SER A 69 24.59 -18.08 -6.27
CA SER A 69 23.46 -17.58 -5.51
C SER A 69 23.29 -16.07 -5.72
N THR A 70 22.08 -15.69 -6.07
CA THR A 70 21.60 -14.30 -6.12
C THR A 70 20.26 -14.17 -5.39
N ILE A 71 19.99 -15.08 -4.45
CA ILE A 71 18.77 -15.09 -3.65
C ILE A 71 18.74 -13.84 -2.78
N ASN A 72 17.68 -13.03 -2.93
CA ASN A 72 17.53 -11.81 -2.15
C ASN A 72 17.17 -12.15 -0.69
N ALA A 73 18.21 -12.26 0.15
CA ALA A 73 18.11 -12.45 1.58
C ALA A 73 18.57 -11.17 2.28
N LEU A 74 17.61 -10.34 2.71
CA LEU A 74 17.89 -9.22 3.61
C LEU A 74 18.30 -9.79 4.97
N ASP A 75 17.40 -10.53 5.62
CA ASP A 75 17.63 -11.05 6.98
C ASP A 75 17.55 -12.58 7.06
N ASP A 76 16.67 -13.18 6.25
CA ASP A 76 16.48 -14.63 6.20
C ASP A 76 17.39 -15.27 5.14
N VAL A 77 18.47 -15.89 5.60
CA VAL A 77 19.44 -16.62 4.77
C VAL A 77 19.15 -18.13 4.70
N SER A 78 18.02 -18.61 5.25
CA SER A 78 17.70 -20.06 5.31
C SER A 78 17.74 -20.74 3.94
N ALA A 79 17.16 -20.12 2.92
CA ALA A 79 17.15 -20.64 1.56
C ALA A 79 18.57 -20.79 0.97
N GLU A 80 19.47 -19.87 1.29
CA GLU A 80 20.85 -19.90 0.84
C GLU A 80 21.68 -20.93 1.61
N LEU A 81 21.49 -21.03 2.93
CA LEU A 81 22.11 -22.07 3.77
C LEU A 81 21.69 -23.48 3.33
N ASN A 82 20.41 -23.69 3.05
CA ASN A 82 19.90 -24.95 2.53
C ASN A 82 20.48 -25.28 1.15
N LEU A 83 20.68 -24.26 0.30
CA LEU A 83 21.30 -24.43 -1.02
C LEU A 83 22.79 -24.80 -0.90
N ILE A 84 23.53 -24.23 0.06
CA ILE A 84 24.92 -24.61 0.36
C ILE A 84 24.97 -26.08 0.81
N GLN A 85 24.08 -26.47 1.73
CA GLN A 85 24.01 -27.85 2.20
C GLN A 85 23.68 -28.83 1.07
N ALA A 86 22.77 -28.44 0.17
CA ALA A 86 22.42 -29.24 -1.00
C ALA A 86 23.58 -29.36 -2.00
N ALA A 87 24.34 -28.27 -2.19
CA ALA A 87 25.53 -28.24 -3.04
C ALA A 87 26.64 -29.15 -2.49
N GLU A 88 26.92 -29.13 -1.19
CA GLU A 88 27.91 -30.02 -0.53
C GLU A 88 27.47 -31.50 -0.61
N LYS A 89 26.17 -31.78 -0.54
CA LYS A 89 25.61 -33.13 -0.75
C LYS A 89 25.64 -33.59 -2.21
N SER A 90 25.74 -32.67 -3.17
CA SER A 90 25.70 -33.00 -4.59
C SER A 90 27.04 -33.59 -5.04
N ALA A 91 26.99 -34.73 -5.73
CA ALA A 91 28.19 -35.33 -6.33
C ALA A 91 28.70 -34.52 -7.53
N SER A 92 27.79 -33.81 -8.21
CA SER A 92 28.07 -33.00 -9.40
C SER A 92 28.64 -31.62 -9.05
N THR A 93 28.14 -30.97 -8.00
CA THR A 93 28.56 -29.60 -7.66
C THR A 93 29.97 -29.57 -7.08
N LYS A 94 30.78 -28.62 -7.54
CA LYS A 94 32.18 -28.41 -7.16
C LYS A 94 32.46 -27.00 -6.69
N ARG A 95 31.70 -26.03 -7.21
CA ARG A 95 31.96 -24.61 -6.99
C ARG A 95 30.73 -23.83 -6.57
N TYR A 96 30.93 -22.84 -5.70
CA TYR A 96 29.86 -22.02 -5.16
C TYR A 96 30.21 -20.53 -5.08
N ILE A 97 29.30 -19.66 -5.55
CA ILE A 97 29.38 -18.21 -5.33
C ILE A 97 28.18 -17.80 -4.45
N PRO A 98 28.39 -17.33 -3.21
CA PRO A 98 27.29 -16.90 -2.35
C PRO A 98 26.72 -15.56 -2.80
N SER A 99 25.50 -15.27 -2.36
CA SER A 99 24.79 -14.02 -2.55
C SER A 99 25.34 -12.93 -1.64
N ILE A 100 26.62 -12.61 -1.82
CA ILE A 100 27.35 -11.56 -1.14
C ILE A 100 28.03 -10.75 -2.24
N TYR A 101 27.40 -9.63 -2.59
CA TYR A 101 27.84 -8.70 -3.63
C TYR A 101 27.90 -7.30 -3.02
N GLY A 102 29.07 -6.93 -2.51
CA GLY A 102 29.23 -5.73 -1.70
C GLY A 102 30.65 -5.54 -1.19
N ILE A 103 30.76 -5.34 0.12
CA ILE A 103 32.02 -5.22 0.88
C ILE A 103 32.23 -6.44 1.78
N GLN A 104 33.42 -6.58 2.34
CA GLN A 104 33.70 -7.58 3.37
C GLN A 104 33.06 -7.16 4.70
N TYR A 105 32.20 -8.01 5.27
CA TYR A 105 31.52 -7.72 6.53
C TYR A 105 32.38 -8.12 7.74
N THR A 106 32.82 -7.13 8.51
CA THR A 106 33.54 -7.29 9.78
C THR A 106 32.59 -7.54 10.96
N GLU A 107 33.14 -7.93 12.12
CA GLU A 107 32.37 -8.02 13.37
C GLU A 107 31.78 -6.65 13.77
N GLU A 108 32.54 -5.58 13.53
CA GLU A 108 32.08 -4.23 13.80
C GLU A 108 30.87 -3.88 12.94
N ILE A 109 30.91 -4.12 11.63
CA ILE A 109 29.76 -3.86 10.74
C ILE A 109 28.55 -4.71 11.18
N ALA A 110 28.77 -5.98 11.54
CA ALA A 110 27.70 -6.88 12.01
C ALA A 110 27.08 -6.45 13.36
N SER A 111 27.72 -5.55 14.12
CA SER A 111 27.16 -5.03 15.38
C SER A 111 26.00 -4.05 15.16
N TYR A 112 26.01 -3.30 14.04
CA TYR A 112 24.99 -2.27 13.74
C TYR A 112 24.23 -2.50 12.43
N PHE A 113 24.73 -3.36 11.53
CA PHE A 113 24.05 -3.73 10.29
C PHE A 113 23.65 -5.21 10.32
N HIS A 114 22.38 -5.47 10.59
CA HIS A 114 21.85 -6.82 10.81
C HIS A 114 22.05 -7.76 9.59
N ILE A 115 21.99 -7.23 8.36
CA ILE A 115 22.25 -7.98 7.12
C ILE A 115 23.68 -8.53 7.10
N ALA A 116 24.68 -7.77 7.58
CA ALA A 116 26.06 -8.23 7.67
C ALA A 116 26.20 -9.47 8.57
N ARG A 117 25.44 -9.52 9.68
CA ARG A 117 25.42 -10.69 10.57
C ARG A 117 24.91 -11.93 9.85
N ALA A 118 23.80 -11.82 9.13
CA ALA A 118 23.22 -12.94 8.38
C ALA A 118 24.19 -13.43 7.28
N LYS A 119 24.81 -12.51 6.53
CA LYS A 119 25.77 -12.85 5.46
C LYS A 119 27.07 -13.47 5.98
N ARG A 120 27.51 -13.13 7.20
CA ARG A 120 28.62 -13.84 7.84
C ARG A 120 28.28 -15.30 8.17
N GLY A 121 27.03 -15.59 8.54
CA GLY A 121 26.55 -16.96 8.69
C GLY A 121 26.65 -17.80 7.41
N VAL A 122 26.41 -17.18 6.24
CA VAL A 122 26.59 -17.81 4.92
C VAL A 122 28.05 -18.14 4.64
N ILE A 123 28.97 -17.22 4.94
CA ILE A 123 30.42 -17.46 4.80
C ILE A 123 30.86 -18.60 5.72
N ALA A 124 30.44 -18.58 6.99
CA ALA A 124 30.77 -19.65 7.93
C ALA A 124 30.25 -21.02 7.47
N ALA A 125 29.06 -21.08 6.87
CA ALA A 125 28.52 -22.31 6.30
C ALA A 125 29.37 -22.82 5.13
N LEU A 126 29.84 -21.93 4.25
CA LEU A 126 30.77 -22.30 3.16
C LEU A 126 32.13 -22.74 3.68
N GLU A 127 32.67 -22.09 4.71
CA GLU A 127 33.93 -22.48 5.34
C GLU A 127 33.87 -23.85 6.01
N ALA A 128 32.69 -24.25 6.47
CA ALA A 128 32.45 -25.57 7.05
C ALA A 128 32.31 -26.69 5.99
N THR A 129 32.20 -26.36 4.71
CA THR A 129 32.15 -27.35 3.63
C THR A 129 33.53 -27.94 3.34
N SER A 130 33.54 -29.20 2.90
CA SER A 130 34.76 -29.96 2.63
C SER A 130 35.01 -30.20 1.15
N THR A 131 33.97 -30.10 0.31
CA THR A 131 34.06 -30.43 -1.12
C THR A 131 33.91 -29.23 -2.05
N LEU A 132 33.36 -28.11 -1.58
CA LEU A 132 33.10 -26.93 -2.40
C LEU A 132 34.29 -25.96 -2.40
N GLU A 133 34.79 -25.64 -3.59
CA GLU A 133 35.61 -24.45 -3.82
C GLU A 133 34.67 -23.24 -3.96
N TYR A 134 34.88 -22.17 -3.19
CA TYR A 134 34.01 -21.00 -3.22
C TYR A 134 34.79 -19.70 -3.35
N THR A 135 34.12 -18.68 -3.86
CA THR A 135 34.61 -17.29 -3.87
C THR A 135 33.49 -16.32 -3.57
N VAL A 136 33.77 -15.32 -2.73
CA VAL A 136 32.89 -14.19 -2.47
C VAL A 136 33.25 -13.03 -3.41
N VAL A 137 32.27 -12.47 -4.11
CA VAL A 137 32.49 -11.38 -5.06
C VAL A 137 32.27 -10.02 -4.40
N TYR A 138 33.36 -9.31 -4.09
CA TYR A 138 33.30 -7.96 -3.56
C TYR A 138 33.39 -6.93 -4.68
N ASN A 139 32.39 -6.06 -4.78
CA ASN A 139 32.25 -5.11 -5.88
C ASN A 139 31.97 -3.66 -5.42
N GLY A 140 31.93 -3.44 -4.11
CA GLY A 140 31.49 -2.17 -3.53
C GLY A 140 29.99 -1.96 -3.72
N PHE A 141 29.58 -0.76 -4.12
CA PHE A 141 28.18 -0.41 -4.30
C PHE A 141 27.73 -0.50 -5.76
N PHE A 142 26.46 -0.85 -6.00
CA PHE A 142 25.93 -0.91 -7.37
C PHE A 142 25.70 0.48 -7.93
N ALA A 143 26.31 0.78 -9.09
CA ALA A 143 26.19 2.08 -9.75
C ALA A 143 24.80 2.34 -10.37
N ASP A 144 24.05 1.26 -10.60
CA ASP A 144 22.80 1.22 -11.35
C ASP A 144 21.73 2.22 -10.88
N THR A 145 21.66 2.47 -9.58
CA THR A 145 20.57 3.26 -8.98
C THR A 145 20.55 4.72 -9.48
N TRP A 146 21.70 5.26 -9.88
CA TRP A 146 21.82 6.66 -10.34
C TRP A 146 21.73 6.83 -11.85
N VAL A 147 21.56 5.75 -12.61
CA VAL A 147 21.59 5.79 -14.08
C VAL A 147 20.30 5.28 -14.73
N LEU A 148 19.38 4.78 -13.92
CA LEU A 148 18.06 4.36 -14.35
C LEU A 148 17.16 5.56 -14.71
N PRO A 149 16.24 5.40 -15.68
CA PRO A 149 16.03 4.23 -16.54
C PRO A 149 16.89 4.23 -17.82
N LYS A 150 17.77 5.23 -18.03
CA LYS A 150 18.43 5.46 -19.32
C LYS A 150 19.57 4.48 -19.63
N VAL A 151 20.26 3.97 -18.60
CA VAL A 151 21.25 2.90 -18.76
C VAL A 151 20.60 1.56 -18.43
N LYS A 152 20.82 0.54 -19.27
CA LYS A 152 20.25 -0.80 -19.10
C LYS A 152 20.64 -1.40 -17.74
N SER A 153 19.64 -1.66 -16.91
CA SER A 153 19.79 -2.37 -15.63
C SER A 153 18.50 -3.09 -15.24
N TYR A 154 18.63 -4.12 -14.40
CA TYR A 154 17.50 -4.82 -13.76
C TYR A 154 17.31 -4.42 -12.28
N GLN A 155 18.05 -3.43 -11.79
CA GLN A 155 17.88 -2.91 -10.45
C GLN A 155 16.63 -2.01 -10.34
N SER A 156 16.22 -1.75 -9.10
CA SER A 156 15.16 -0.78 -8.79
C SER A 156 15.79 0.55 -8.34
N PRO A 157 15.21 1.70 -8.68
CA PRO A 157 15.73 2.99 -8.25
C PRO A 157 15.63 3.13 -6.72
N PHE A 158 16.73 3.58 -6.10
CA PHE A 158 16.88 3.79 -4.66
C PHE A 158 17.95 4.85 -4.37
N ALA A 159 17.54 6.04 -3.95
CA ALA A 159 18.48 7.13 -3.63
C ALA A 159 18.96 7.03 -2.16
N LEU A 160 20.27 6.82 -1.98
CA LEU A 160 20.88 6.64 -0.66
C LEU A 160 21.66 7.88 -0.18
N VAL A 161 22.51 8.43 -1.05
CA VAL A 161 23.35 9.63 -0.76
C VAL A 161 23.03 10.76 -1.73
N VAL A 162 22.91 10.44 -3.02
CA VAL A 162 22.63 11.41 -4.09
C VAL A 162 21.28 11.08 -4.71
N ASP A 163 20.38 12.06 -4.71
CA ASP A 163 19.14 12.07 -5.46
C ASP A 163 19.37 12.89 -6.74
N VAL A 164 19.90 12.20 -7.75
CA VAL A 164 20.26 12.83 -9.04
C VAL A 164 19.02 13.38 -9.74
N ALA A 165 17.85 12.76 -9.59
CA ALA A 165 16.60 13.24 -10.18
C ALA A 165 16.21 14.61 -9.60
N ASN A 166 16.28 14.76 -8.27
CA ASN A 166 15.86 15.96 -7.55
C ASN A 166 16.97 16.98 -7.26
N ASN A 167 18.18 16.79 -7.81
CA ASN A 167 19.33 17.68 -7.61
C ASN A 167 19.70 17.86 -6.12
N PHE A 168 19.68 16.79 -5.34
CA PHE A 168 19.93 16.84 -3.90
C PHE A 168 20.95 15.79 -3.48
N ALA A 169 21.82 16.10 -2.52
CA ALA A 169 22.73 15.15 -1.91
C ALA A 169 22.81 15.33 -0.39
N ALA A 170 22.77 14.21 0.33
CA ALA A 170 23.04 14.10 1.76
C ALA A 170 24.33 13.29 1.95
N ILE A 171 25.46 13.98 1.98
CA ILE A 171 26.79 13.39 1.96
C ILE A 171 27.17 12.88 3.37
N PRO A 172 27.53 11.60 3.52
CA PRO A 172 27.94 11.08 4.82
C PRO A 172 29.35 11.55 5.19
N GLY A 173 29.52 12.07 6.41
CA GLY A 173 30.80 12.56 6.92
C GLY A 173 31.35 13.72 6.08
N SER A 174 32.66 13.70 5.79
CA SER A 174 33.30 14.69 4.90
C SER A 174 32.94 14.49 3.43
N GLY A 175 32.58 13.27 3.03
CA GLY A 175 32.38 12.89 1.64
C GLY A 175 33.65 12.65 0.83
N ASP A 176 34.83 12.69 1.47
CA ASP A 176 36.13 12.55 0.81
C ASP A 176 36.62 11.11 0.67
N GLU A 177 36.11 10.21 1.52
CA GLU A 177 36.45 8.79 1.44
C GLU A 177 36.05 8.18 0.10
N LEU A 178 36.92 7.35 -0.45
CA LEU A 178 36.70 6.71 -1.74
C LEU A 178 35.67 5.58 -1.61
N VAL A 179 34.73 5.54 -2.53
CA VAL A 179 33.73 4.49 -2.63
C VAL A 179 33.94 3.75 -3.93
N THR A 180 34.04 2.42 -3.84
CA THR A 180 34.05 1.55 -5.02
C THR A 180 32.63 1.41 -5.56
N PHE A 181 32.43 1.77 -6.82
CA PHE A 181 31.18 1.57 -7.53
C PHE A 181 31.36 0.64 -8.72
N THR A 182 30.41 -0.26 -8.93
CA THR A 182 30.45 -1.19 -10.06
C THR A 182 29.05 -1.38 -10.64
N HIS A 183 28.91 -1.29 -11.97
CA HIS A 183 27.63 -1.53 -12.64
C HIS A 183 27.31 -3.02 -12.68
N THR A 184 26.06 -3.42 -12.48
CA THR A 184 25.71 -4.84 -12.35
C THR A 184 26.04 -5.69 -13.58
N PHE A 185 25.98 -5.13 -14.79
CA PHE A 185 26.44 -5.82 -16.00
C PHE A 185 27.97 -5.95 -16.11
N ASP A 186 28.75 -5.09 -15.45
CA ASP A 186 30.20 -5.31 -15.33
C ASP A 186 30.47 -6.51 -14.43
N ILE A 187 29.82 -6.56 -13.25
CA ILE A 187 29.91 -7.68 -12.30
C ILE A 187 29.56 -9.00 -13.01
N ALA A 188 28.43 -9.01 -13.73
CA ALA A 188 27.98 -10.16 -14.49
C ALA A 188 29.00 -10.65 -15.52
N ARG A 189 29.62 -9.73 -16.27
CA ARG A 189 30.69 -10.07 -17.23
C ARG A 189 31.90 -10.67 -16.52
N PHE A 190 32.39 -10.06 -15.43
CA PHE A 190 33.50 -10.64 -14.68
C PHE A 190 33.18 -12.03 -14.12
N ILE A 191 31.97 -12.25 -13.61
CA ILE A 191 31.52 -13.56 -13.14
C ILE A 191 31.52 -14.58 -14.30
N ALA A 192 31.03 -14.21 -15.49
CA ALA A 192 31.04 -15.08 -16.67
C ALA A 192 32.46 -15.48 -17.10
N PHE A 193 33.49 -14.69 -16.79
CA PHE A 193 34.89 -15.08 -16.99
C PHE A 193 35.42 -15.92 -15.82
N LEU A 194 35.12 -15.52 -14.58
CA LEU A 194 35.53 -16.19 -13.35
C LEU A 194 35.09 -17.66 -13.30
N VAL A 195 33.90 -17.98 -13.79
CA VAL A 195 33.42 -19.38 -13.80
C VAL A 195 34.30 -20.34 -14.59
N GLY A 196 35.01 -19.83 -15.60
CA GLY A 196 35.97 -20.59 -16.40
C GLY A 196 37.40 -20.57 -15.86
N ALA A 197 37.67 -19.90 -14.73
CA ALA A 197 39.02 -19.83 -14.15
C ALA A 197 39.47 -21.19 -13.60
N ALA A 198 40.76 -21.50 -13.70
CA ALA A 198 41.30 -22.77 -13.23
C ALA A 198 41.19 -22.94 -11.71
N GLN A 199 41.35 -21.86 -10.95
CA GLN A 199 41.30 -21.84 -9.49
C GLN A 199 40.59 -20.57 -9.02
N TRP A 200 39.89 -20.64 -7.89
CA TRP A 200 39.26 -19.50 -7.25
C TRP A 200 39.97 -19.13 -5.94
N ASP A 201 40.29 -17.86 -5.79
CA ASP A 201 40.60 -17.27 -4.49
C ASP A 201 39.31 -17.16 -3.66
N LYS A 202 39.40 -17.26 -2.33
CA LYS A 202 38.21 -17.15 -1.44
C LYS A 202 37.46 -15.82 -1.58
N ALA A 203 38.15 -14.77 -2.03
CA ALA A 203 37.60 -13.46 -2.29
C ALA A 203 38.02 -12.99 -3.68
N SER A 204 37.06 -12.50 -4.46
CA SER A 204 37.28 -11.97 -5.80
C SER A 204 36.76 -10.54 -5.86
N TYR A 205 37.57 -9.62 -6.37
CA TYR A 205 37.25 -8.20 -6.35
C TYR A 205 36.98 -7.67 -7.75
N VAL A 206 35.86 -6.97 -7.93
CA VAL A 206 35.49 -6.27 -9.17
C VAL A 206 35.41 -4.78 -8.89
N ILE A 207 36.26 -3.99 -9.54
CA ILE A 207 36.33 -2.54 -9.35
C ILE A 207 35.88 -1.86 -10.63
N GLY A 208 34.69 -1.25 -10.64
CA GLY A 208 34.26 -0.39 -11.74
C GLY A 208 34.98 0.95 -11.73
N ASP A 209 34.75 1.69 -10.65
CA ASP A 209 35.39 2.96 -10.39
C ASP A 209 35.55 3.21 -8.89
N LYS A 210 36.48 4.10 -8.55
CA LYS A 210 36.67 4.59 -7.18
C LYS A 210 36.58 6.10 -7.15
N VAL A 211 35.54 6.61 -6.53
CA VAL A 211 35.28 8.06 -6.45
C VAL A 211 34.75 8.41 -5.07
N SER A 212 35.06 9.61 -4.59
CA SER A 212 34.46 10.14 -3.37
C SER A 212 33.04 10.62 -3.63
N TRP A 213 32.21 10.78 -2.58
CA TRP A 213 30.86 11.33 -2.75
C TRP A 213 30.89 12.77 -3.25
N ASN A 214 31.89 13.56 -2.83
CA ASN A 214 32.12 14.91 -3.36
C ASN A 214 32.38 14.87 -4.87
N GLN A 215 33.22 13.94 -5.33
CA GLN A 215 33.51 13.77 -6.76
C GLN A 215 32.30 13.22 -7.54
N PHE A 216 31.53 12.32 -6.93
CA PHE A 216 30.30 11.78 -7.51
C PHE A 216 29.27 12.89 -7.77
N VAL A 217 29.00 13.74 -6.78
CA VAL A 217 28.08 14.87 -6.92
C VAL A 217 28.59 15.83 -7.98
N GLN A 218 29.89 16.13 -8.02
CA GLN A 218 30.48 16.94 -9.10
C GLN A 218 30.18 16.34 -10.48
N TYR A 219 30.34 15.03 -10.68
CA TYR A 219 30.03 14.39 -11.95
C TYR A 219 28.54 14.45 -12.29
N ALA A 220 27.66 14.31 -11.30
CA ALA A 220 26.21 14.42 -11.51
C ALA A 220 25.78 15.85 -11.88
N GLU A 221 26.37 16.87 -11.23
CA GLU A 221 26.17 18.28 -11.57
C GLU A 221 26.68 18.60 -12.98
N GLU A 222 27.86 18.10 -13.35
CA GLU A 222 28.44 18.26 -14.69
C GLU A 222 27.55 17.60 -15.76
N ALA A 223 27.06 16.39 -15.50
CA ALA A 223 26.21 15.66 -16.43
C ALA A 223 24.85 16.35 -16.64
N LYS A 224 24.19 16.81 -15.57
CA LYS A 224 22.89 17.51 -15.66
C LYS A 224 23.00 18.98 -16.06
N GLY A 225 24.17 19.60 -15.87
CA GLY A 225 24.35 21.04 -16.06
C GLY A 225 23.68 21.92 -14.99
N VAL A 226 23.39 21.37 -13.81
CA VAL A 226 22.75 22.10 -12.69
C VAL A 226 23.45 21.83 -11.37
N LYS A 227 23.45 22.81 -10.47
CA LYS A 227 23.99 22.67 -9.10
C LYS A 227 23.02 21.96 -8.17
N PHE A 228 23.55 21.14 -7.27
CA PHE A 228 22.76 20.34 -6.33
C PHE A 228 22.69 21.04 -4.98
N THR A 229 21.61 20.77 -4.24
CA THR A 229 21.54 21.11 -2.81
C THR A 229 22.31 20.05 -2.04
N ILE A 230 23.38 20.45 -1.36
CA ILE A 230 24.27 19.54 -0.64
C ILE A 230 24.12 19.77 0.86
N THR A 231 23.94 18.68 1.59
CA THR A 231 23.94 18.60 3.04
C THR A 231 24.93 17.54 3.49
N HIS A 232 25.40 17.61 4.73
CA HIS A 232 26.32 16.61 5.29
C HIS A 232 25.69 15.99 6.54
N ASP A 233 25.67 14.66 6.58
CA ASP A 233 25.26 13.88 7.75
C ASP A 233 26.48 13.55 8.60
N SER A 234 26.48 13.99 9.86
CA SER A 234 27.60 13.75 10.78
C SER A 234 27.75 12.25 11.11
N ILE A 235 28.97 11.81 11.43
CA ILE A 235 29.21 10.42 11.84
C ILE A 235 28.39 10.09 13.11
N GLU A 236 28.22 11.07 14.00
CA GLU A 236 27.40 10.96 15.21
C GLU A 236 25.91 10.75 14.89
N ASP A 237 25.37 11.46 13.91
CA ASP A 237 23.97 11.29 13.47
C ASP A 237 23.76 9.92 12.81
N LEU A 238 24.70 9.51 11.96
CA LEU A 238 24.68 8.20 11.31
C LEU A 238 24.74 7.07 12.33
N LYS A 239 25.58 7.19 13.37
CA LYS A 239 25.65 6.23 14.50
C LYS A 239 24.36 6.19 15.31
N ALA A 240 23.61 7.29 15.35
CA ALA A 240 22.33 7.36 16.03
C ALA A 240 21.13 7.01 15.13
N GLY A 241 21.37 6.50 13.91
CA GLY A 241 20.31 6.11 12.98
C GLY A 241 19.58 7.27 12.31
N ARG A 242 20.15 8.48 12.34
CA ARG A 242 19.60 9.69 11.72
C ARG A 242 20.32 9.99 10.42
N VAL A 243 19.54 10.31 9.38
CA VAL A 243 20.01 10.77 8.07
C VAL A 243 19.19 11.96 7.62
N THR A 244 19.77 12.81 6.78
CA THR A 244 19.01 13.80 6.05
C THR A 244 18.08 13.10 5.06
N GLU A 245 16.79 13.44 5.14
CA GLU A 245 15.76 12.87 4.27
C GLU A 245 15.91 13.40 2.84
N LEU A 246 16.16 12.52 1.87
CA LEU A 246 16.25 12.90 0.46
C LEU A 246 14.84 13.13 -0.13
N PRO A 247 14.67 14.01 -1.15
CA PRO A 247 13.35 14.31 -1.74
C PRO A 247 12.58 13.09 -2.27
N SER A 248 13.27 12.02 -2.67
CA SER A 248 12.67 10.76 -3.09
C SER A 248 12.30 9.79 -1.96
N HIS A 249 12.81 9.97 -0.73
CA HIS A 249 12.51 9.07 0.39
C HIS A 249 11.02 9.00 0.75
N PRO A 250 10.25 10.12 0.78
CA PRO A 250 8.83 10.08 1.07
C PRO A 250 8.01 9.14 0.18
N GLN A 251 8.42 8.97 -1.08
CA GLN A 251 7.75 8.06 -2.04
C GLN A 251 7.94 6.59 -1.68
N MET A 252 8.96 6.25 -0.87
CA MET A 252 9.26 4.89 -0.45
C MET A 252 8.54 4.49 0.84
N TYR A 253 8.09 5.43 1.67
CA TYR A 253 7.48 5.15 2.98
C TYR A 253 6.23 4.24 2.97
N PRO A 254 5.38 4.23 1.92
CA PRO A 254 4.29 3.25 1.82
C PRO A 254 4.77 1.79 1.72
N PHE A 255 6.00 1.56 1.25
CA PHE A 255 6.57 0.23 1.00
C PHE A 255 7.67 -0.13 2.00
N PHE A 256 8.37 0.88 2.52
CA PHE A 256 9.49 0.73 3.44
C PHE A 256 9.38 1.79 4.55
N PRO A 257 8.94 1.42 5.76
CA PRO A 257 8.65 2.38 6.83
C PRO A 257 9.81 3.34 7.09
N LYS A 258 9.49 4.63 7.29
CA LYS A 258 10.49 5.70 7.43
C LYS A 258 11.63 5.38 8.39
N GLN A 259 11.32 4.88 9.58
CA GLN A 259 12.32 4.54 10.60
C GLN A 259 13.27 3.44 10.12
N MET A 260 12.74 2.42 9.44
CA MET A 260 13.55 1.33 8.89
C MET A 260 14.43 1.86 7.75
N LEU A 261 13.87 2.69 6.86
CA LEU A 261 14.60 3.26 5.73
C LEU A 261 15.74 4.15 6.22
N GLN A 262 15.47 5.04 7.18
CA GLN A 262 16.49 5.91 7.76
C GLN A 262 17.57 5.10 8.48
N GLY A 263 17.22 4.07 9.24
CA GLY A 263 18.20 3.18 9.88
C GLY A 263 19.07 2.43 8.85
N PHE A 264 18.48 1.96 7.75
CA PHE A 264 19.20 1.35 6.64
C PHE A 264 20.15 2.35 5.96
N CYS A 265 19.67 3.55 5.64
CA CYS A 265 20.48 4.62 5.04
C CYS A 265 21.62 5.05 5.96
N ALA A 266 21.36 5.18 7.27
CA ALA A 266 22.35 5.55 8.27
C ALA A 266 23.48 4.51 8.38
N ALA A 267 23.14 3.22 8.33
CA ALA A 267 24.13 2.15 8.34
C ALA A 267 25.08 2.23 7.15
N PHE A 268 24.56 2.43 5.93
CA PHE A 268 25.40 2.65 4.75
C PHE A 268 26.17 3.96 4.80
N GLY A 269 25.53 5.06 5.23
CA GLY A 269 26.20 6.34 5.43
C GLY A 269 27.42 6.21 6.34
N ARG A 270 27.26 5.48 7.47
CA ARG A 270 28.36 5.16 8.38
C ARG A 270 29.48 4.38 7.68
N MET A 271 29.14 3.31 6.95
CA MET A 271 30.13 2.51 6.20
C MET A 271 30.87 3.32 5.13
N PHE A 272 30.20 4.26 4.46
CA PHE A 272 30.86 5.17 3.52
C PHE A 272 31.82 6.13 4.22
N ALA A 273 31.38 6.74 5.32
CA ALA A 273 32.19 7.72 6.06
C ALA A 273 33.38 7.09 6.80
N GLU A 274 33.28 5.82 7.19
CA GLU A 274 34.36 5.06 7.85
C GLU A 274 35.30 4.36 6.84
N GLY A 275 35.07 4.52 5.53
CA GLY A 275 35.98 4.06 4.48
C GLY A 275 35.84 2.58 4.08
N GLU A 276 34.80 1.88 4.55
CA GLU A 276 34.59 0.44 4.32
C GLU A 276 34.37 0.07 2.84
N PHE A 277 34.01 1.05 2.00
CA PHE A 277 33.82 0.88 0.57
C PHE A 277 35.07 1.17 -0.29
N ASP A 278 36.18 1.61 0.31
CA ASP A 278 37.46 1.76 -0.39
C ASP A 278 38.19 0.40 -0.46
N LEU A 279 37.72 -0.47 -1.34
CA LEU A 279 38.23 -1.84 -1.47
C LEU A 279 39.69 -1.85 -1.93
N LYS A 280 40.63 -2.30 -1.09
CA LYS A 280 42.07 -2.36 -1.39
C LYS A 280 42.58 -3.81 -1.47
N PRO A 281 42.15 -4.59 -2.48
CA PRO A 281 42.63 -5.96 -2.63
C PRO A 281 44.05 -5.99 -3.18
N GLU A 282 44.77 -7.08 -2.92
CA GLU A 282 46.07 -7.35 -3.54
C GLU A 282 45.94 -7.69 -5.03
N ARG A 283 44.82 -8.30 -5.43
CA ARG A 283 44.52 -8.71 -6.81
C ARG A 283 43.06 -8.47 -7.14
N THR A 284 42.79 -8.04 -8.38
CA THR A 284 41.42 -7.83 -8.89
C THR A 284 41.11 -8.74 -10.08
N LEU A 285 39.81 -8.99 -10.31
CA LEU A 285 39.36 -9.63 -11.55
C LEU A 285 39.60 -8.73 -12.77
N ASN A 286 39.64 -7.41 -12.58
CA ASN A 286 40.02 -6.46 -13.62
C ASN A 286 41.44 -6.72 -14.17
N GLU A 287 42.39 -7.09 -13.32
CA GLU A 287 43.75 -7.45 -13.72
C GLU A 287 43.83 -8.86 -14.30
N ALA A 288 43.02 -9.79 -13.77
CA ALA A 288 42.98 -11.17 -14.25
C ALA A 288 42.32 -11.29 -15.63
N PHE A 289 41.33 -10.44 -15.94
CA PHE A 289 40.55 -10.44 -17.18
C PHE A 289 40.54 -9.04 -17.81
N PRO A 290 41.70 -8.55 -18.30
CA PRO A 290 41.85 -7.18 -18.81
C PRO A 290 41.00 -6.89 -20.05
N GLU A 291 40.48 -7.91 -20.73
CA GLU A 291 39.52 -7.83 -21.84
C GLU A 291 38.14 -7.33 -21.40
N VAL A 292 37.75 -7.57 -20.14
CA VAL A 292 36.49 -7.06 -19.59
C VAL A 292 36.74 -5.67 -19.04
N LYS A 293 36.25 -4.64 -19.75
CA LYS A 293 36.34 -3.25 -19.30
C LYS A 293 35.14 -2.91 -18.42
N ALA A 294 35.42 -2.53 -17.18
CA ALA A 294 34.43 -2.01 -16.26
C ALA A 294 34.15 -0.53 -16.58
N ARG A 295 32.90 -0.10 -16.38
CA ARG A 295 32.48 1.27 -16.71
C ARG A 295 32.81 2.23 -15.58
N LYS A 296 33.14 3.47 -15.96
CA LYS A 296 33.40 4.58 -15.03
C LYS A 296 32.12 5.28 -14.62
N ILE A 297 32.09 5.80 -13.38
CA ILE A 297 30.89 6.46 -12.84
C ILE A 297 30.56 7.73 -13.61
N LYS A 298 31.59 8.47 -14.01
CA LYS A 298 31.40 9.66 -14.85
C LYS A 298 30.69 9.32 -16.16
N ASP A 299 31.19 8.33 -16.90
CA ASP A 299 30.60 7.93 -18.19
C ASP A 299 29.15 7.46 -18.03
N LEU A 300 28.89 6.69 -16.98
CA LEU A 300 27.56 6.21 -16.61
C LEU A 300 26.57 7.35 -16.34
N LEU A 301 26.99 8.36 -15.55
CA LEU A 301 26.16 9.53 -15.25
C LEU A 301 25.95 10.40 -16.49
N PHE A 302 26.96 10.57 -17.35
CA PHE A 302 26.82 11.34 -18.60
C PHE A 302 25.91 10.65 -19.62
N GLU A 303 25.97 9.33 -19.76
CA GLU A 303 25.01 8.57 -20.59
C GLU A 303 23.58 8.73 -20.06
N ALA A 304 23.41 8.69 -18.74
CA ALA A 304 22.09 8.79 -18.12
C ALA A 304 21.52 10.21 -18.06
N TRP A 305 22.36 11.25 -17.93
CA TRP A 305 21.89 12.60 -17.61
C TRP A 305 22.40 13.69 -18.54
N GLY A 306 23.32 13.39 -19.45
CA GLY A 306 23.85 14.34 -20.42
C GLY A 306 22.82 14.78 -21.46
N ASN A 307 22.79 16.08 -21.77
CA ASN A 307 21.88 16.69 -22.76
C ASN A 307 22.31 16.39 -24.21
N GLY A 308 22.24 15.12 -24.63
CA GLY A 308 22.38 14.72 -26.04
C GLY A 308 23.74 14.99 -26.69
N MET A 309 24.81 15.15 -25.92
CA MET A 309 26.16 15.18 -26.47
C MET A 309 26.53 13.79 -27.00
N ASP A 310 26.97 13.74 -28.26
CA ASP A 310 27.41 12.51 -28.92
C ASP A 310 28.53 11.84 -28.09
N ILE A 311 28.50 10.51 -27.96
CA ILE A 311 29.39 9.73 -27.07
C ILE A 311 30.87 9.95 -27.46
N GLN A 312 31.13 10.35 -28.71
CA GLN A 312 32.47 10.70 -29.20
C GLN A 312 32.97 12.06 -28.68
N ASP A 313 32.08 13.05 -28.50
CA ASP A 313 32.43 14.37 -27.95
C ASP A 313 32.68 14.30 -26.44
N ALA A 314 31.95 13.43 -25.72
CA ALA A 314 32.18 13.19 -24.29
C ALA A 314 33.59 12.62 -24.01
N ARG A 315 34.10 11.75 -24.88
CA ARG A 315 35.48 11.21 -24.80
C ARG A 315 36.55 12.27 -25.09
N ALA A 316 36.33 13.15 -26.06
CA ALA A 316 37.26 14.23 -26.39
C ALA A 316 37.38 15.30 -25.27
N VAL A 317 36.30 15.52 -24.51
CA VAL A 317 36.31 16.36 -23.31
C VAL A 317 37.00 15.64 -22.14
N ALA A 318 36.83 14.33 -22.00
CA ALA A 318 37.51 13.51 -20.98
C ALA A 318 39.04 13.47 -21.17
N ASP A 319 39.52 13.49 -22.42
CA ASP A 319 40.96 13.49 -22.75
C ASP A 319 41.59 14.89 -22.78
N GLY A 320 40.83 15.95 -22.48
CA GLY A 320 41.33 17.33 -22.41
C GLY A 320 41.73 17.94 -23.76
N THR A 321 41.25 17.41 -24.89
CA THR A 321 41.70 17.80 -26.25
C THR A 321 40.71 18.68 -27.03
N GLY A 322 39.52 18.97 -26.48
CA GLY A 322 38.48 19.76 -27.18
C GLY A 322 38.71 21.29 -27.18
N ARG A 323 39.02 21.87 -28.36
CA ARG A 323 39.03 23.33 -28.59
C ARG A 323 37.61 23.90 -28.59
N ARG A 324 37.33 24.91 -27.73
CA ARG A 324 36.12 25.75 -27.79
C ARG A 324 36.25 26.81 -28.88
N THR A 325 35.32 26.84 -29.83
CA THR A 325 35.03 28.02 -30.66
C THR A 325 33.51 28.24 -30.72
N GLY A 326 33.05 29.41 -30.28
CA GLY A 326 31.66 29.85 -30.48
C GLY A 326 31.19 30.86 -29.43
N ASN A 327 31.48 32.14 -29.68
CA ASN A 327 31.03 33.30 -28.90
C ASN A 327 29.50 33.45 -28.88
N MET A 328 28.92 33.74 -27.70
CA MET A 328 27.78 34.65 -27.61
C MET A 328 27.80 35.39 -26.25
N THR A 329 28.12 36.69 -26.30
CA THR A 329 28.16 37.61 -25.16
C THR A 329 26.77 38.08 -24.74
N CYS A 330 26.46 38.03 -23.45
CA CYS A 330 25.23 38.58 -22.86
C CYS A 330 25.51 39.95 -22.22
N HIS A 331 24.76 40.98 -22.61
CA HIS A 331 24.81 42.34 -22.05
C HIS A 331 23.87 42.47 -20.83
N TYR A 332 24.38 43.01 -19.72
CA TYR A 332 23.56 43.44 -18.57
C TYR A 332 23.37 44.95 -18.57
N GLY A 333 22.10 45.40 -18.53
CA GLY A 333 21.69 46.77 -18.22
C GLY A 333 21.71 47.07 -16.71
N GLU A 334 21.75 48.36 -16.39
CA GLU A 334 22.22 48.99 -15.14
C GLU A 334 21.60 48.54 -13.80
N ARG A 335 22.44 48.58 -12.75
CA ARG A 335 22.11 48.28 -11.34
C ARG A 335 21.18 49.33 -10.72
N ARG A 336 20.00 48.92 -10.25
CA ARG A 336 19.24 49.64 -9.20
C ARG A 336 19.65 49.14 -7.81
N GLY A 337 20.26 50.00 -7.00
CA GLY A 337 20.64 49.68 -5.61
C GLY A 337 19.43 49.57 -4.68
N ARG A 338 19.40 48.54 -3.82
CA ARG A 338 18.42 48.41 -2.73
C ARG A 338 18.84 49.27 -1.53
N GLY A 339 17.90 50.05 -1.00
CA GLY A 339 18.07 50.92 0.18
C GLY A 339 18.25 50.19 1.52
N ARG A 340 18.60 50.96 2.56
CA ARG A 340 18.94 50.50 3.93
C ARG A 340 17.84 49.62 4.55
N GLY A 341 18.19 48.37 4.84
CA GLY A 341 17.29 47.36 5.39
C GLY A 341 16.81 47.61 6.83
N LYS A 342 15.53 47.31 7.06
CA LYS A 342 14.84 47.29 8.36
C LYS A 342 15.25 46.11 9.28
N SER A 343 16.25 45.31 8.90
CA SER A 343 16.66 44.10 9.65
C SER A 343 17.39 44.39 10.97
N LYS A 344 18.11 45.51 11.07
CA LYS A 344 18.88 45.84 12.29
C LYS A 344 18.01 46.19 13.50
N GLN A 345 16.80 46.69 13.28
CA GLN A 345 15.91 47.10 14.36
C GLN A 345 15.23 45.88 14.99
N TYR A 346 14.88 44.88 14.19
CA TYR A 346 14.29 43.62 14.65
C TYR A 346 15.27 42.77 15.47
N ILE A 347 16.54 42.69 15.05
CA ILE A 347 17.59 41.95 15.77
C ILE A 347 17.85 42.58 17.14
N LYS A 348 17.88 43.92 17.23
CA LYS A 348 18.05 44.63 18.50
C LYS A 348 16.91 44.32 19.50
N THR A 349 15.68 44.25 19.02
CA THR A 349 14.51 43.92 19.85
C THR A 349 14.57 42.48 20.37
N LEU A 350 15.12 41.54 19.59
CA LEU A 350 15.29 40.15 20.01
C LEU A 350 16.37 39.99 21.08
N GLU A 351 17.49 40.69 20.93
CA GLU A 351 18.58 40.68 21.93
C GLU A 351 18.12 41.25 23.28
N GLU A 352 17.29 42.30 23.26
CA GLU A 352 16.75 42.91 24.48
C GLU A 352 15.75 42.00 25.21
N ARG A 353 14.95 41.22 24.46
CA ARG A 353 14.05 40.21 25.03
C ARG A 353 14.81 39.04 25.65
N LEU A 354 15.88 38.57 25.00
CA LEU A 354 16.70 37.48 25.53
C LEU A 354 17.34 37.86 26.87
N LYS A 355 17.87 39.09 26.96
CA LYS A 355 18.45 39.62 28.18
C LYS A 355 17.45 39.70 29.34
N ASN A 356 16.19 40.05 29.07
CA ASN A 356 15.14 40.10 30.10
C ASN A 356 14.75 38.71 30.62
N VAL A 357 14.78 37.68 29.76
CA VAL A 357 14.52 36.29 30.15
C VAL A 357 15.65 35.72 31.01
N GLU A 358 16.90 36.04 30.66
CA GLU A 358 18.07 35.61 31.44
C GLU A 358 18.10 36.23 32.85
N VAL A 359 17.64 37.47 32.99
CA VAL A 359 17.51 38.13 34.30
C VAL A 359 16.37 37.51 35.11
N ALA A 360 15.25 37.14 34.48
CA ALA A 360 14.13 36.49 35.15
C ALA A 360 14.49 35.09 35.68
N LEU A 361 15.37 34.36 34.99
CA LEU A 361 15.84 33.03 35.39
C LEU A 361 16.84 33.06 36.55
N LYS A 362 17.53 34.18 36.78
CA LYS A 362 18.49 34.34 37.90
C LYS A 362 17.83 34.82 39.21
N GLY A 363 16.52 35.05 39.21
CA GLY A 363 15.81 35.75 40.30
C GLY A 363 14.84 34.93 41.15
N SER A 364 14.80 33.58 41.07
CA SER A 364 13.87 32.78 41.89
C SER A 364 14.59 31.69 42.70
N PRO A 365 14.21 31.45 43.99
CA PRO A 365 15.02 30.66 44.92
C PRO A 365 14.77 29.15 44.80
N THR A 366 15.85 28.40 44.88
CA THR A 366 15.89 26.94 45.05
C THR A 366 15.26 26.52 46.38
N VAL A 367 14.23 25.68 46.34
CA VAL A 367 13.73 24.95 47.52
C VAL A 367 14.42 23.59 47.57
N ASN A 368 15.27 23.42 48.58
CA ASN A 368 15.91 22.17 48.98
C ASN A 368 14.89 21.26 49.69
N LEU A 369 14.92 19.96 49.40
CA LEU A 369 14.46 18.93 50.32
C LEU A 369 15.63 18.00 50.63
N ASP A 370 16.20 18.23 51.81
CA ASP A 370 17.16 17.39 52.51
C ASP A 370 16.49 16.10 53.00
N VAL A 371 17.20 14.97 52.86
CA VAL A 371 17.14 13.88 53.84
C VAL A 371 18.57 13.39 54.09
N SER A 372 19.00 13.50 55.35
CA SER A 372 20.21 12.86 55.92
C SER A 372 19.85 12.38 57.35
N PRO A 373 20.73 11.68 58.09
CA PRO A 373 20.65 10.23 58.28
C PRO A 373 20.54 9.83 59.78
N ARG A 374 20.35 8.54 60.10
CA ARG A 374 20.62 8.02 61.45
C ARG A 374 21.30 6.64 61.44
N SER A 375 22.59 6.70 61.77
CA SER A 375 23.41 5.84 62.64
C SER A 375 22.85 4.51 63.19
N VAL A 376 23.63 3.44 63.08
CA VAL A 376 24.08 2.58 64.21
C VAL A 376 25.50 2.02 63.90
N ASP A 377 26.33 1.98 64.93
CA ASP A 377 27.77 1.66 64.97
C ASP A 377 27.99 0.18 65.46
N PRO A 378 29.21 -0.35 65.77
CA PRO A 378 29.81 -1.50 65.08
C PRO A 378 30.28 -2.67 66.00
N GLY A 379 30.80 -3.76 65.41
CA GLY A 379 31.60 -4.81 66.12
C GLY A 379 32.03 -5.96 65.20
N HIS A 380 33.32 -6.05 64.85
CA HIS A 380 34.31 -7.11 65.22
C HIS A 380 33.89 -8.54 64.82
N SER A 381 34.69 -9.40 64.17
CA SER A 381 36.15 -9.52 64.03
C SER A 381 36.49 -10.62 63.00
N ASP A 382 37.58 -10.41 62.25
CA ASP A 382 38.66 -11.35 61.89
C ASP A 382 38.44 -12.68 61.11
N GLU A 383 39.43 -12.86 60.21
CA GLU A 383 40.08 -14.09 59.71
C GLU A 383 39.73 -14.74 58.34
N ILE A 384 40.66 -14.51 57.40
CA ILE A 384 41.47 -15.50 56.63
C ILE A 384 40.89 -16.20 55.38
N SER A 385 41.48 -15.76 54.25
CA SER A 385 42.15 -16.49 53.16
C SER A 385 41.44 -17.04 51.91
N ASP A 386 42.22 -16.84 50.83
CA ASP A 386 42.42 -17.64 49.63
C ASP A 386 41.47 -17.46 48.43
N SER A 387 41.98 -16.61 47.53
CA SER A 387 42.16 -16.86 46.09
C SER A 387 41.41 -18.03 45.47
N HIS A 388 40.55 -17.73 44.50
CA HIS A 388 40.77 -18.21 43.14
C HIS A 388 40.02 -17.32 42.14
N GLU A 389 40.76 -16.81 41.15
CA GLU A 389 40.21 -16.26 39.92
C GLU A 389 39.27 -17.28 39.29
N THR A 390 38.03 -16.87 39.02
CA THR A 390 37.14 -17.58 38.10
C THR A 390 36.70 -16.59 37.03
N THR A 391 37.09 -16.94 35.81
CA THR A 391 36.82 -16.26 34.54
C THR A 391 35.33 -15.97 34.32
N ALA A 392 35.05 -14.89 33.58
CA ALA A 392 33.71 -14.37 33.23
C ALA A 392 32.81 -15.30 32.38
N ALA A 393 33.01 -16.63 32.44
CA ALA A 393 32.28 -17.64 31.69
C ALA A 393 31.20 -18.39 32.49
N ASP A 394 31.07 -18.15 33.81
CA ASP A 394 30.14 -18.90 34.68
C ASP A 394 28.92 -18.08 35.19
N GLN A 395 28.63 -16.90 34.63
CA GLN A 395 27.41 -16.14 34.96
C GLN A 395 26.35 -16.20 33.84
N ILE A 396 25.91 -17.40 33.48
CA ILE A 396 24.50 -17.58 33.11
C ILE A 396 23.76 -17.78 34.44
N GLN A 397 23.42 -16.68 35.11
CA GLN A 397 22.52 -16.74 36.25
C GLN A 397 21.21 -17.36 35.77
N SER A 398 20.88 -18.51 36.35
CA SER A 398 19.55 -19.11 36.28
C SER A 398 18.49 -18.06 36.56
N LEU A 399 17.37 -18.13 35.81
CA LEU A 399 16.18 -17.34 36.11
C LEU A 399 15.86 -17.43 37.61
N PRO A 400 15.65 -16.30 38.30
CA PRO A 400 15.31 -16.32 39.72
C PRO A 400 14.07 -17.20 39.92
N SER A 401 14.12 -18.08 40.93
CA SER A 401 13.05 -19.05 41.23
C SER A 401 11.75 -18.39 41.69
N ALA A 402 11.79 -17.10 42.02
CA ALA A 402 10.62 -16.28 42.32
C ALA A 402 10.87 -14.82 41.93
N TRP A 403 9.83 -14.15 41.43
CA TRP A 403 9.83 -12.72 41.17
C TRP A 403 9.69 -11.94 42.50
N PRO A 404 10.20 -10.70 42.62
CA PRO A 404 10.02 -9.85 43.78
C PRO A 404 8.55 -9.79 44.25
N GLU A 405 8.31 -9.83 45.57
CA GLU A 405 6.94 -9.87 46.14
C GLU A 405 6.06 -8.69 45.69
N GLU A 406 6.67 -7.54 45.39
CA GLU A 406 5.99 -6.34 44.90
C GLU A 406 5.48 -6.51 43.46
N ILE A 407 6.27 -7.17 42.60
CA ILE A 407 5.86 -7.54 41.24
C ILE A 407 4.82 -8.65 41.30
N THR A 408 5.04 -9.65 42.16
CA THR A 408 4.13 -10.79 42.34
C THR A 408 2.78 -10.34 42.89
N SER A 409 2.74 -9.42 43.85
CA SER A 409 1.49 -8.85 44.39
C SER A 409 0.77 -7.96 43.39
N THR A 410 1.50 -7.18 42.58
CA THR A 410 0.93 -6.40 41.48
C THR A 410 0.34 -7.31 40.40
N ILE A 411 1.03 -8.40 40.04
CA ILE A 411 0.54 -9.42 39.10
C ILE A 411 -0.68 -10.15 39.68
N ILE A 412 -0.66 -10.56 40.95
CA ILE A 412 -1.81 -11.20 41.61
C ILE A 412 -3.01 -10.23 41.68
N HIS A 413 -2.77 -8.93 41.89
CA HIS A 413 -3.82 -7.92 41.85
C HIS A 413 -4.36 -7.73 40.43
N ALA A 414 -3.50 -7.67 39.42
CA ALA A 414 -3.88 -7.62 38.01
C ALA A 414 -4.63 -8.89 37.55
N GLN A 415 -4.27 -10.07 38.07
CA GLN A 415 -4.97 -11.34 37.83
C GLN A 415 -6.35 -11.41 38.50
N LYS A 416 -6.56 -10.65 39.59
CA LYS A 416 -7.86 -10.51 40.25
C LYS A 416 -8.78 -9.50 39.56
N ASN A 417 -8.24 -8.63 38.70
CA ASN A 417 -9.05 -7.78 37.85
C ASN A 417 -9.64 -8.63 36.72
N ASN A 418 -10.96 -8.63 36.59
CA ASN A 418 -11.62 -9.26 35.45
C ASN A 418 -11.04 -8.67 34.15
N ILE A 419 -10.77 -9.53 33.17
CA ILE A 419 -10.24 -9.14 31.84
C ILE A 419 -11.18 -8.14 31.13
N ASN A 420 -12.46 -8.15 31.48
CA ASN A 420 -13.44 -7.25 30.89
C ASN A 420 -13.25 -5.83 31.46
N PRO A 421 -12.85 -4.84 30.63
CA PRO A 421 -12.82 -3.45 31.06
C PRO A 421 -14.22 -3.03 31.53
N GLU A 422 -14.29 -2.10 32.50
CA GLU A 422 -15.57 -1.55 32.93
C GLU A 422 -16.36 -1.01 31.71
N ARG A 423 -17.54 -1.59 31.47
CA ARG A 423 -18.39 -1.21 30.33
C ARG A 423 -19.01 0.16 30.60
N LYS A 424 -18.58 1.16 29.85
CA LYS A 424 -19.18 2.50 29.92
C LYS A 424 -20.43 2.57 29.05
N VAL A 425 -21.56 2.93 29.67
CA VAL A 425 -22.81 3.26 28.96
C VAL A 425 -22.78 4.75 28.61
N PHE A 426 -22.83 5.06 27.32
CA PHE A 426 -22.82 6.43 26.78
C PHE A 426 -24.24 7.01 26.63
N ALA A 427 -25.24 6.18 26.37
CA ALA A 427 -26.65 6.56 26.34
C ALA A 427 -27.56 5.39 26.82
N PRO A 428 -28.58 5.63 27.65
CA PRO A 428 -29.62 4.63 27.92
C PRO A 428 -30.51 4.43 26.69
N LEU A 429 -31.13 3.25 26.53
CA LEU A 429 -32.13 3.07 25.47
C LEU A 429 -33.28 4.08 25.63
N PRO A 430 -33.86 4.59 24.50
CA PRO A 430 -35.03 5.48 24.52
C PRO A 430 -36.23 4.88 25.24
N LEU A 431 -37.27 5.68 25.49
CA LEU A 431 -38.57 5.13 25.92
C LEU A 431 -39.16 4.23 24.84
N THR A 432 -39.89 3.18 25.25
CA THR A 432 -40.45 2.16 24.36
C THR A 432 -41.33 2.74 23.26
N GLU A 433 -42.05 3.83 23.53
CA GLU A 433 -42.90 4.55 22.56
C GLU A 433 -42.10 4.99 21.32
N TYR A 434 -40.89 5.51 21.51
CA TYR A 434 -40.04 5.94 20.39
C TYR A 434 -39.52 4.77 19.56
N ILE A 435 -39.22 3.64 20.20
CA ILE A 435 -38.71 2.44 19.53
C ILE A 435 -39.79 1.80 18.65
N LEU A 436 -41.04 1.72 19.14
CA LEU A 436 -42.17 1.16 18.40
C LEU A 436 -42.47 1.94 17.12
N HIS A 437 -42.15 3.23 17.07
CA HIS A 437 -42.29 4.04 15.86
C HIS A 437 -41.02 4.02 14.99
N LEU A 438 -39.84 4.21 15.57
CA LEU A 438 -38.61 4.41 14.79
C LEU A 438 -38.15 3.13 14.08
N ILE A 439 -38.08 2.00 14.80
CA ILE A 439 -37.39 0.80 14.30
C ILE A 439 -38.10 0.13 13.12
N PRO A 440 -39.44 -0.10 13.15
CA PRO A 440 -40.13 -0.71 12.01
C PRO A 440 -39.88 0.07 10.71
N HIS A 441 -40.09 1.39 10.76
CA HIS A 441 -39.88 2.26 9.60
C HIS A 441 -38.40 2.32 9.19
N ALA A 442 -37.46 2.32 10.15
CA ALA A 442 -36.04 2.31 9.85
C ALA A 442 -35.61 1.04 9.11
N LEU A 443 -36.08 -0.14 9.57
CA LEU A 443 -35.80 -1.40 8.89
C LEU A 443 -36.40 -1.44 7.48
N GLU A 444 -37.59 -0.88 7.27
CA GLU A 444 -38.21 -0.72 5.94
C GLU A 444 -37.38 0.10 4.93
N ASP A 445 -36.53 1.02 5.40
CA ASP A 445 -35.64 1.81 4.54
C ASP A 445 -34.23 1.19 4.42
N MET A 446 -33.88 0.26 5.31
CA MET A 446 -32.58 -0.42 5.35
C MET A 446 -32.64 -1.74 4.57
N TYR A 447 -32.55 -1.68 3.24
CA TYR A 447 -32.69 -2.87 2.39
C TYR A 447 -31.72 -4.02 2.77
N GLU A 448 -30.50 -3.74 3.22
CA GLU A 448 -29.58 -4.78 3.70
C GLU A 448 -30.03 -5.39 5.04
N ALA A 449 -30.63 -4.60 5.92
CA ALA A 449 -31.04 -5.08 7.23
C ALA A 449 -32.34 -5.89 7.20
N GLN A 450 -33.23 -5.64 6.23
CA GLN A 450 -34.48 -6.41 6.07
C GLN A 450 -34.23 -7.89 5.86
N SER A 451 -33.17 -8.24 5.11
CA SER A 451 -32.80 -9.64 4.90
C SER A 451 -32.17 -10.32 6.13
N LEU A 452 -31.83 -9.54 7.16
CA LEU A 452 -31.11 -10.00 8.35
C LEU A 452 -31.93 -9.97 9.62
N PHE A 453 -32.89 -9.06 9.70
CA PHE A 453 -33.65 -8.73 10.90
C PHE A 453 -35.14 -8.59 10.57
N SER A 454 -35.99 -9.41 11.19
CA SER A 454 -37.42 -9.17 11.18
C SER A 454 -37.79 -8.10 12.21
N THR A 455 -38.77 -7.26 11.88
CA THR A 455 -39.27 -6.24 12.80
C THR A 455 -39.72 -6.86 14.13
N ASP A 456 -40.44 -7.98 14.08
CA ASP A 456 -40.94 -8.67 15.27
C ASP A 456 -39.81 -9.21 16.16
N ASP A 457 -38.77 -9.81 15.58
CA ASP A 457 -37.61 -10.29 16.33
C ASP A 457 -36.88 -9.14 17.02
N VAL A 458 -36.69 -8.03 16.32
CA VAL A 458 -36.00 -6.86 16.89
C VAL A 458 -36.84 -6.24 18.02
N LEU A 459 -38.15 -6.10 17.85
CA LEU A 459 -39.04 -5.59 18.90
C LEU A 459 -39.07 -6.52 20.11
N LYS A 460 -39.01 -7.84 19.90
CA LYS A 460 -38.87 -8.82 20.99
C LYS A 460 -37.56 -8.61 21.75
N LEU A 461 -36.44 -8.44 21.06
CA LEU A 461 -35.14 -8.14 21.69
C LEU A 461 -35.19 -6.84 22.51
N PHE A 462 -35.87 -5.79 22.02
CA PHE A 462 -36.09 -4.57 22.79
C PHE A 462 -36.88 -4.82 24.08
N ASN A 463 -37.99 -5.56 24.01
CA ASN A 463 -38.81 -5.89 25.17
C ASN A 463 -38.02 -6.67 26.24
N GLU A 464 -37.21 -7.64 25.83
CA GLU A 464 -36.34 -8.37 26.75
C GLU A 464 -35.26 -7.46 27.36
N GLN A 465 -34.73 -6.51 26.59
CA GLN A 465 -33.75 -5.56 27.09
C GLN A 465 -34.35 -4.56 28.08
N TYR A 466 -35.56 -4.06 27.83
CA TYR A 466 -36.28 -3.22 28.80
C TYR A 466 -36.57 -3.97 30.09
N SER A 467 -36.91 -5.26 30.01
CA SER A 467 -37.13 -6.12 31.17
C SER A 467 -35.85 -6.30 32.00
N ALA A 468 -34.68 -6.38 31.36
CA ALA A 468 -33.38 -6.44 32.02
C ALA A 468 -32.88 -5.08 32.54
N GLY A 469 -33.43 -3.98 32.02
CA GLY A 469 -33.07 -2.60 32.31
C GLY A 469 -32.50 -1.86 31.07
N PRO A 470 -32.92 -0.60 30.81
CA PRO A 470 -32.59 0.14 29.60
C PRO A 470 -31.10 0.52 29.45
N SER A 471 -30.31 0.35 30.51
CA SER A 471 -28.85 0.57 30.52
C SER A 471 -28.06 -0.68 30.91
N ASN A 472 -28.74 -1.82 31.06
CA ASN A 472 -28.10 -3.05 31.51
C ASN A 472 -27.34 -3.72 30.35
N CYS A 473 -26.10 -3.28 30.16
CA CYS A 473 -25.19 -3.84 29.15
C CYS A 473 -24.61 -5.22 29.53
N HIS A 474 -24.89 -5.74 30.74
CA HIS A 474 -24.36 -7.02 31.23
C HIS A 474 -25.30 -8.21 31.01
N ALA A 475 -26.61 -7.97 30.95
CA ALA A 475 -27.60 -9.04 30.85
C ALA A 475 -27.45 -9.89 29.58
N ASN A 476 -27.24 -9.26 28.43
CA ASN A 476 -26.92 -9.93 27.17
C ASN A 476 -26.08 -8.98 26.30
N PRO A 477 -24.75 -9.16 26.24
CA PRO A 477 -23.85 -8.25 25.55
C PRO A 477 -24.13 -8.16 24.05
N THR A 478 -24.41 -9.30 23.41
CA THR A 478 -24.71 -9.38 21.98
C THR A 478 -26.01 -8.68 21.62
N ARG A 479 -27.08 -8.91 22.38
CA ARG A 479 -28.35 -8.17 22.25
C ARG A 479 -28.13 -6.67 22.45
N TRP A 480 -27.38 -6.29 23.48
CA TRP A 480 -27.05 -4.89 23.74
C TRP A 480 -26.35 -4.23 22.53
N ALA A 481 -25.35 -4.90 21.95
CA ALA A 481 -24.64 -4.41 20.78
C ALA A 481 -25.55 -4.31 19.55
N THR A 482 -26.32 -5.36 19.24
CA THR A 482 -27.26 -5.39 18.11
C THR A 482 -28.28 -4.25 18.19
N LEU A 483 -28.96 -4.09 19.34
CA LEU A 483 -29.99 -3.06 19.51
C LEU A 483 -29.43 -1.65 19.39
N ASN A 484 -28.26 -1.40 19.99
CA ASN A 484 -27.61 -0.08 19.93
C ASN A 484 -27.09 0.23 18.52
N ALA A 485 -26.55 -0.75 17.80
CA ALA A 485 -26.12 -0.57 16.41
C ALA A 485 -27.31 -0.32 15.48
N LEU A 486 -28.38 -1.10 15.58
CA LEU A 486 -29.60 -0.90 14.79
C LEU A 486 -30.27 0.44 15.10
N LEU A 487 -30.31 0.85 16.36
CA LEU A 487 -30.83 2.17 16.73
C LEU A 487 -29.96 3.30 16.18
N ALA A 488 -28.63 3.17 16.26
CA ALA A 488 -27.71 4.15 15.71
C ALA A 488 -27.91 4.30 14.19
N THR A 489 -27.96 3.19 13.45
CA THR A 489 -28.20 3.19 12.00
C THR A 489 -29.59 3.70 11.67
N GLY A 490 -30.61 3.30 12.44
CA GLY A 490 -31.98 3.79 12.28
C GLY A 490 -32.08 5.31 12.39
N ILE A 491 -31.33 5.92 13.31
CA ILE A 491 -31.22 7.38 13.39
C ILE A 491 -30.52 7.95 12.15
N GLN A 492 -29.44 7.34 11.65
CA GLN A 492 -28.75 7.82 10.45
C GLN A 492 -29.63 7.82 9.20
N VAL A 493 -30.48 6.80 9.03
CA VAL A 493 -31.34 6.64 7.84
C VAL A 493 -32.69 7.36 7.96
N LYS A 494 -33.12 7.74 9.17
CA LYS A 494 -34.38 8.50 9.37
C LYS A 494 -34.19 9.96 9.74
N ALA A 495 -32.98 10.37 10.10
CA ALA A 495 -32.71 11.78 10.38
C ALA A 495 -32.91 12.61 9.12
N ASP A 496 -33.76 13.63 9.22
CA ASP A 496 -33.80 14.72 8.25
C ASP A 496 -32.38 15.31 8.14
N ASN A 497 -31.94 15.59 6.91
CA ASN A 497 -30.62 16.13 6.64
C ASN A 497 -30.36 17.44 7.41
N LYS A 498 -31.41 18.24 7.65
CA LYS A 498 -31.35 19.49 8.42
C LYS A 498 -31.12 19.25 9.91
N ALA A 499 -31.55 18.09 10.42
CA ALA A 499 -31.45 17.68 11.83
C ALA A 499 -30.18 16.85 12.13
N ILE A 500 -29.33 16.58 11.13
CA ILE A 500 -28.11 15.76 11.30
C ILE A 500 -27.23 16.26 12.45
N LYS A 501 -27.04 17.57 12.58
CA LYS A 501 -26.18 18.17 13.63
C LYS A 501 -26.67 17.84 15.03
N ASP A 502 -27.99 17.72 15.22
CA ASP A 502 -28.61 17.46 16.52
C ASP A 502 -28.77 15.96 16.79
N LEU A 503 -29.05 15.17 15.76
CA LEU A 503 -29.36 13.73 15.89
C LEU A 503 -28.13 12.81 15.78
N TYR A 504 -27.09 13.18 15.01
CA TYR A 504 -25.91 12.33 14.87
C TYR A 504 -25.12 12.16 16.19
N PRO A 505 -24.97 13.16 17.07
CA PRO A 505 -24.36 12.95 18.39
C PRO A 505 -25.05 11.82 19.18
N LEU A 506 -26.39 11.74 19.10
CA LEU A 506 -27.18 10.68 19.72
C LEU A 506 -26.95 9.33 19.04
N SER A 507 -26.96 9.29 17.71
CA SER A 507 -26.64 8.10 16.92
C SER A 507 -25.26 7.54 17.28
N TRP A 508 -24.24 8.39 17.36
CA TRP A 508 -22.88 8.00 17.78
C TRP A 508 -22.79 7.57 19.24
N ALA A 509 -23.62 8.09 20.14
CA ALA A 509 -23.68 7.63 21.51
C ALA A 509 -24.16 6.16 21.60
N TYR A 510 -25.18 5.80 20.83
CA TYR A 510 -25.62 4.40 20.70
C TYR A 510 -24.56 3.54 20.01
N PHE A 511 -23.92 4.02 18.94
CA PHE A 511 -22.84 3.25 18.33
C PHE A 511 -21.66 3.03 19.27
N LYS A 512 -21.33 3.97 20.15
CA LYS A 512 -20.31 3.80 21.21
C LYS A 512 -20.70 2.73 22.22
N ASN A 513 -21.98 2.63 22.59
CA ASN A 513 -22.47 1.52 23.41
C ASN A 513 -22.22 0.17 22.73
N ALA A 514 -22.54 0.05 21.43
CA ALA A 514 -22.28 -1.19 20.68
C ALA A 514 -20.78 -1.48 20.58
N SER A 515 -19.98 -0.47 20.27
CA SER A 515 -18.52 -0.54 20.16
C SER A 515 -17.84 -0.96 21.47
N SER A 516 -18.44 -0.65 22.62
CA SER A 516 -17.91 -1.08 23.93
C SER A 516 -17.91 -2.59 24.13
N ILE A 517 -18.72 -3.33 23.36
CA ILE A 517 -18.84 -4.80 23.43
C ILE A 517 -18.06 -5.48 22.28
N PHE A 518 -17.54 -4.71 21.32
CA PHE A 518 -16.88 -5.24 20.11
C PHE A 518 -15.84 -6.33 20.41
N GLN A 519 -14.91 -6.06 21.34
CA GLN A 519 -13.81 -6.97 21.66
C GLN A 519 -14.32 -8.32 22.20
N GLU A 520 -15.35 -8.28 23.05
CA GLU A 520 -15.93 -9.49 23.63
C GLU A 520 -16.65 -10.34 22.58
N ILE A 521 -17.43 -9.71 21.69
CA ILE A 521 -18.13 -10.42 20.62
C ILE A 521 -17.15 -11.07 19.64
N VAL A 522 -16.06 -10.38 19.29
CA VAL A 522 -15.05 -10.94 18.37
C VAL A 522 -14.31 -12.12 18.98
N MET A 523 -14.00 -12.06 20.28
CA MET A 523 -13.22 -13.11 20.97
C MET A 523 -14.06 -14.32 21.36
N HIS A 524 -15.37 -14.16 21.55
CA HIS A 524 -16.28 -15.18 22.08
C HIS A 524 -17.51 -15.41 21.20
N ALA A 525 -17.37 -15.27 19.86
CA ALA A 525 -18.47 -15.54 18.93
C ALA A 525 -18.92 -17.01 19.00
N ASP A 526 -20.08 -17.24 19.64
CA ASP A 526 -20.64 -18.56 19.94
C ASP A 526 -22.00 -18.83 19.24
N GLY A 527 -22.55 -17.84 18.53
CA GLY A 527 -23.84 -17.95 17.88
C GLY A 527 -24.10 -16.92 16.76
N ILE A 528 -25.24 -17.10 16.09
CA ILE A 528 -25.67 -16.24 14.97
C ILE A 528 -25.85 -14.79 15.42
N ASP A 529 -26.28 -14.57 16.65
CA ASP A 529 -26.50 -13.24 17.22
C ASP A 529 -25.21 -12.43 17.24
N SER A 530 -24.05 -13.06 17.49
CA SER A 530 -22.74 -12.42 17.49
C SER A 530 -22.36 -11.92 16.10
N CYS A 531 -22.67 -12.70 15.07
CA CYS A 531 -22.51 -12.30 13.68
C CYS A 531 -23.45 -11.14 13.31
N GLN A 532 -24.70 -11.19 13.78
CA GLN A 532 -25.69 -10.14 13.58
C GLN A 532 -25.34 -8.82 14.27
N ALA A 533 -24.76 -8.87 15.47
CA ALA A 533 -24.26 -7.68 16.15
C ALA A 533 -23.14 -7.02 15.34
N LEU A 534 -22.16 -7.80 14.88
CA LEU A 534 -21.03 -7.30 14.09
C LEU A 534 -21.47 -6.74 12.73
N ILE A 535 -22.41 -7.40 12.03
CA ILE A 535 -22.92 -6.89 10.75
C ILE A 535 -23.77 -5.63 10.96
N ALA A 536 -24.58 -5.54 12.02
CA ALA A 536 -25.32 -4.31 12.34
C ALA A 536 -24.37 -3.13 12.61
N MET A 537 -23.25 -3.39 13.31
CA MET A 537 -22.20 -2.39 13.50
C MET A 537 -21.51 -2.01 12.18
N ALA A 538 -21.27 -2.97 11.30
CA ALA A 538 -20.70 -2.71 9.98
C ALA A 538 -21.65 -1.83 9.14
N LEU A 539 -22.96 -2.10 9.14
CA LEU A 539 -23.95 -1.31 8.42
C LEU A 539 -23.98 0.15 8.90
N PHE A 540 -23.83 0.40 10.21
CA PHE A 540 -23.64 1.77 10.72
C PHE A 540 -22.40 2.44 10.11
N MET A 541 -21.23 1.77 10.18
CA MET A 541 -19.98 2.35 9.68
C MET A 541 -19.99 2.59 8.17
N ARG A 542 -20.75 1.79 7.42
CA ARG A 542 -20.98 1.98 5.97
C ARG A 542 -21.63 3.34 5.67
N GLY A 543 -22.49 3.84 6.56
CA GLY A 543 -23.09 5.18 6.49
C GLY A 543 -22.13 6.33 6.80
N THR A 544 -20.86 6.06 7.07
CA THR A 544 -19.82 7.04 7.36
C THR A 544 -18.74 7.04 6.26
N ALA A 545 -17.79 7.97 6.31
CA ALA A 545 -16.65 7.95 5.40
C ALA A 545 -15.55 6.95 5.80
N ASP A 546 -15.64 6.31 6.96
CA ASP A 546 -14.59 5.44 7.50
C ASP A 546 -14.68 4.01 6.97
N ALA A 547 -14.17 3.82 5.74
CA ALA A 547 -14.10 2.52 5.09
C ALA A 547 -13.21 1.52 5.83
N ARG A 548 -12.20 1.97 6.60
CA ARG A 548 -11.35 1.07 7.40
C ARG A 548 -12.13 0.42 8.53
N ALA A 549 -12.90 1.21 9.29
CA ALA A 549 -13.72 0.68 10.36
C ALA A 549 -14.86 -0.21 9.81
N PHE A 550 -15.50 0.20 8.71
CA PHE A 550 -16.49 -0.63 8.01
C PHE A 550 -15.92 -2.00 7.62
N THR A 551 -14.77 -2.02 6.95
CA THR A 551 -14.16 -3.26 6.47
C THR A 551 -13.63 -4.14 7.61
N ALA A 552 -13.11 -3.55 8.69
CA ALA A 552 -12.71 -4.30 9.88
C ALA A 552 -13.90 -5.01 10.55
N LEU A 553 -15.02 -4.32 10.72
CA LEU A 553 -16.25 -4.91 11.27
C LEU A 553 -16.83 -5.98 10.35
N LEU A 554 -16.80 -5.75 9.04
CA LEU A 554 -17.24 -6.74 8.05
C LEU A 554 -16.36 -8.00 8.07
N SER A 555 -15.04 -7.85 8.19
CA SER A 555 -14.10 -8.97 8.36
C SER A 555 -14.34 -9.73 9.67
N ALA A 556 -14.62 -9.02 10.76
CA ALA A 556 -14.98 -9.64 12.04
C ALA A 556 -16.29 -10.43 11.94
N ALA A 557 -17.32 -9.86 11.29
CA ALA A 557 -18.60 -10.55 11.06
C ALA A 557 -18.41 -11.83 10.23
N ALA A 558 -17.57 -11.77 9.19
CA ALA A 558 -17.23 -12.94 8.39
C ALA A 558 -16.50 -14.01 9.21
N HIS A 559 -15.51 -13.61 10.01
CA HIS A 559 -14.78 -14.53 10.88
C HIS A 559 -15.72 -15.21 11.89
N ALA A 560 -16.59 -14.44 12.55
CA ALA A 560 -17.62 -14.99 13.44
C ALA A 560 -18.55 -15.97 12.69
N GLY A 561 -18.94 -15.62 11.45
CA GLY A 561 -19.76 -16.49 10.60
C GLY A 561 -19.10 -17.83 10.29
N TYR A 562 -17.78 -17.84 10.05
CA TYR A 562 -17.02 -19.08 9.89
C TYR A 562 -16.96 -19.88 11.19
N SER A 563 -16.68 -19.23 12.33
CA SER A 563 -16.60 -19.87 13.65
C SER A 563 -17.91 -20.55 14.07
N VAL A 564 -19.05 -19.96 13.69
CA VAL A 564 -20.40 -20.51 13.97
C VAL A 564 -20.87 -21.49 12.89
N GLY A 565 -20.10 -21.67 11.81
CA GLY A 565 -20.41 -22.66 10.77
C GLY A 565 -21.47 -22.22 9.75
N LEU A 566 -21.63 -20.91 9.50
CA LEU A 566 -22.63 -20.41 8.53
C LEU A 566 -22.38 -20.87 7.07
N HIS A 567 -21.16 -21.34 6.77
CA HIS A 567 -20.73 -21.80 5.46
C HIS A 567 -21.02 -23.30 5.21
N LEU A 568 -21.45 -24.05 6.24
CA LEU A 568 -21.61 -25.51 6.18
C LEU A 568 -23.09 -25.87 6.07
N GLU A 569 -23.46 -26.62 5.02
CA GLU A 569 -24.84 -27.09 4.78
C GLU A 569 -25.34 -28.03 5.89
N ASP A 570 -24.50 -28.94 6.38
CA ASP A 570 -24.88 -30.02 7.31
C ASP A 570 -24.97 -29.59 8.79
N ILE A 571 -24.44 -28.42 9.17
CA ILE A 571 -24.49 -27.93 10.57
C ILE A 571 -25.87 -27.36 10.91
N HIS A 572 -26.78 -27.30 9.94
CA HIS A 572 -28.14 -26.80 10.12
C HIS A 572 -29.04 -27.75 10.92
N GLY A 573 -28.54 -28.39 12.00
CA GLY A 573 -29.26 -29.30 12.91
C GLY A 573 -30.51 -28.74 13.60
N SER A 574 -31.02 -27.60 13.13
CA SER A 574 -32.33 -27.05 13.38
C SER A 574 -33.34 -27.56 12.34
N ASN A 575 -34.38 -28.26 12.77
CA ASN A 575 -35.54 -28.59 11.92
C ASN A 575 -36.41 -27.34 11.60
N ASN A 576 -36.00 -26.15 12.06
CA ASN A 576 -36.74 -24.91 11.87
C ASN A 576 -36.29 -24.20 10.59
N VAL A 577 -37.15 -24.23 9.57
CA VAL A 577 -36.95 -23.57 8.26
C VAL A 577 -36.60 -22.09 8.41
N ILE A 578 -37.15 -21.40 9.42
CA ILE A 578 -36.89 -19.97 9.65
C ILE A 578 -35.42 -19.73 10.07
N ASP A 579 -34.87 -20.61 10.91
CA ASP A 579 -33.47 -20.48 11.36
C ASP A 579 -32.49 -20.77 10.21
N ILE A 580 -32.83 -21.73 9.34
CA ILE A 580 -32.06 -22.05 8.13
C ILE A 580 -31.99 -20.84 7.20
N GLU A 581 -33.14 -20.25 6.86
CA GLU A 581 -33.17 -19.09 5.96
C GLU A 581 -32.49 -17.87 6.55
N ARG A 582 -32.59 -17.65 7.87
CA ARG A 582 -31.86 -16.58 8.57
C ARG A 582 -30.34 -16.76 8.48
N ARG A 583 -29.84 -17.99 8.63
CA ARG A 583 -28.40 -18.31 8.49
C ARG A 583 -27.91 -18.09 7.06
N LYS A 584 -28.67 -18.57 6.07
CA LYS A 584 -28.38 -18.35 4.64
C LYS A 584 -28.35 -16.86 4.31
N GLY A 585 -29.37 -16.11 4.73
CA GLY A 585 -29.45 -14.66 4.51
C GLY A 585 -28.25 -13.92 5.10
N LEU A 586 -27.85 -14.29 6.32
CA LEU A 586 -26.68 -13.68 6.98
C LEU A 586 -25.36 -14.00 6.26
N PHE A 587 -25.13 -15.26 5.90
CA PHE A 587 -23.96 -15.67 5.14
C PHE A 587 -23.85 -14.89 3.83
N TRP A 588 -24.94 -14.90 3.05
CA TRP A 588 -24.96 -14.26 1.73
C TRP A 588 -24.84 -12.75 1.80
N MET A 589 -25.44 -12.09 2.80
CA MET A 589 -25.26 -10.65 2.99
C MET A 589 -23.80 -10.29 3.30
N ILE A 590 -23.15 -11.04 4.19
CA ILE A 590 -21.72 -10.85 4.48
C ILE A 590 -20.89 -11.08 3.22
N TYR A 591 -21.19 -12.12 2.44
CA TYR A 591 -20.51 -12.44 1.19
C TYR A 591 -20.65 -11.32 0.15
N VAL A 592 -21.88 -10.85 -0.09
CA VAL A 592 -22.21 -9.74 -1.01
C VAL A 592 -21.45 -8.47 -0.62
N LEU A 593 -21.48 -8.10 0.65
CA LEU A 593 -20.78 -6.91 1.15
C LEU A 593 -19.26 -7.04 0.99
N ARG A 594 -18.69 -8.24 1.20
CA ARG A 594 -17.26 -8.49 0.99
C ARG A 594 -16.86 -8.44 -0.48
N CYS A 595 -17.68 -8.97 -1.38
CA CYS A 595 -17.44 -8.89 -2.82
C CYS A 595 -17.51 -7.45 -3.32
N ASN A 596 -18.51 -6.69 -2.88
CA ASN A 596 -18.60 -5.25 -3.16
C ASN A 596 -17.39 -4.47 -2.62
N ALA A 597 -16.94 -4.75 -1.39
CA ALA A 597 -15.75 -4.13 -0.81
C ALA A 597 -14.46 -4.54 -1.56
N SER A 598 -14.34 -5.80 -2.00
CA SER A 598 -13.23 -6.28 -2.82
C SER A 598 -13.13 -5.51 -4.14
N LEU A 599 -14.27 -5.31 -4.80
CA LEU A 599 -14.36 -4.63 -6.08
C LEU A 599 -14.05 -3.15 -5.94
N ASN A 600 -14.66 -2.49 -4.96
CA ASN A 600 -14.60 -1.04 -4.76
C ASN A 600 -13.34 -0.56 -4.04
N LEU A 601 -12.83 -1.28 -3.03
CA LEU A 601 -11.73 -0.82 -2.16
C LEU A 601 -10.40 -1.53 -2.41
N ASP A 602 -10.35 -2.36 -3.45
CA ASP A 602 -9.21 -3.20 -3.77
C ASP A 602 -8.79 -4.19 -2.66
N LEU A 603 -9.75 -4.73 -1.91
CA LEU A 603 -9.51 -5.77 -0.91
C LEU A 603 -9.53 -7.19 -1.51
N PRO A 604 -8.89 -8.19 -0.87
CA PRO A 604 -8.98 -9.57 -1.32
C PRO A 604 -10.43 -10.09 -1.38
N ALA A 605 -10.80 -10.70 -2.50
CA ALA A 605 -12.09 -11.37 -2.64
C ALA A 605 -12.14 -12.64 -1.77
N PRO A 606 -13.32 -13.06 -1.30
CA PRO A 606 -13.50 -14.39 -0.70
C PRO A 606 -13.03 -15.49 -1.67
N TYR A 607 -12.20 -16.43 -1.19
CA TYR A 607 -11.51 -17.43 -2.04
C TYR A 607 -12.36 -18.67 -2.35
N GLU A 608 -13.32 -19.00 -1.49
CA GLU A 608 -14.04 -20.28 -1.47
C GLU A 608 -15.05 -20.44 -2.62
N GLU A 609 -15.10 -21.63 -3.22
CA GLU A 609 -16.31 -22.10 -3.90
C GLU A 609 -17.41 -22.16 -2.85
N VAL A 610 -18.50 -21.45 -3.10
CA VAL A 610 -19.57 -21.30 -2.12
C VAL A 610 -20.49 -22.51 -2.23
N ASP A 611 -20.35 -23.43 -1.28
CA ASP A 611 -21.21 -24.61 -1.17
C ASP A 611 -22.56 -24.31 -0.49
N THR A 612 -22.78 -23.10 0.03
CA THR A 612 -24.03 -22.72 0.69
C THR A 612 -25.15 -22.44 -0.32
N GLU A 613 -26.33 -23.05 -0.16
CA GLU A 613 -27.51 -22.76 -0.98
C GLU A 613 -27.88 -21.25 -0.98
N LEU A 614 -28.33 -20.74 -2.13
CA LEU A 614 -28.86 -19.38 -2.26
C LEU A 614 -30.11 -19.18 -1.39
N PRO A 615 -30.37 -17.94 -0.89
CA PRO A 615 -31.58 -17.65 -0.13
C PRO A 615 -32.83 -18.01 -0.94
N SER A 616 -33.81 -18.66 -0.30
CA SER A 616 -35.01 -19.16 -0.97
C SER A 616 -35.89 -18.02 -1.50
N GLN A 617 -36.61 -18.29 -2.59
CA GLN A 617 -37.69 -17.40 -3.05
C GLN A 617 -38.89 -17.60 -2.11
N GLY A 618 -39.07 -16.66 -1.18
CA GLY A 618 -40.30 -16.44 -0.42
C GLY A 618 -41.07 -17.66 0.09
N LEU A 619 -40.48 -18.47 0.98
CA LEU A 619 -41.19 -19.60 1.63
C LEU A 619 -41.99 -19.22 2.90
N VAL A 620 -42.04 -17.94 3.28
CA VAL A 620 -42.84 -17.46 4.40
C VAL A 620 -43.90 -16.51 3.84
N THR A 621 -45.15 -16.62 4.31
CA THR A 621 -46.34 -15.85 3.86
C THR A 621 -46.23 -14.32 3.99
N ASP A 622 -45.05 -13.80 4.29
CA ASP A 622 -44.70 -12.38 4.49
C ASP A 622 -43.43 -11.95 3.72
N ALA A 623 -42.97 -12.76 2.75
CA ALA A 623 -41.77 -12.43 1.98
C ALA A 623 -41.98 -11.19 1.11
N GLY A 624 -41.43 -10.06 1.56
CA GLY A 624 -41.40 -8.81 0.80
C GLY A 624 -40.38 -8.85 -0.36
N PRO A 625 -40.42 -7.83 -1.24
CA PRO A 625 -39.54 -7.71 -2.42
C PRO A 625 -38.02 -7.72 -2.13
N SER A 626 -37.59 -7.62 -0.87
CA SER A 626 -36.18 -7.59 -0.47
C SER A 626 -35.48 -8.96 -0.42
N THR A 627 -36.20 -10.06 -0.18
CA THR A 627 -35.60 -11.42 -0.19
C THR A 627 -35.16 -11.83 -1.59
N ASP A 628 -35.92 -11.42 -2.61
CA ASP A 628 -35.55 -11.64 -4.02
C ASP A 628 -34.33 -10.80 -4.39
N LEU A 629 -34.24 -9.56 -3.92
CA LEU A 629 -33.09 -8.70 -4.17
C LEU A 629 -31.78 -9.27 -3.62
N LEU A 630 -31.77 -9.81 -2.38
CA LEU A 630 -30.58 -10.45 -1.82
C LEU A 630 -30.13 -11.62 -2.70
N ARG A 631 -31.06 -12.44 -3.18
CA ARG A 631 -30.75 -13.55 -4.09
C ARG A 631 -30.08 -13.06 -5.39
N HIS A 632 -30.60 -12.01 -6.01
CA HIS A 632 -30.00 -11.42 -7.21
C HIS A 632 -28.60 -10.84 -6.94
N MET A 633 -28.42 -10.14 -5.81
CA MET A 633 -27.11 -9.64 -5.38
C MET A 633 -26.11 -10.76 -5.09
N SER A 634 -26.56 -11.87 -4.49
CA SER A 634 -25.72 -13.05 -4.22
C SER A 634 -25.17 -13.67 -5.50
N LEU A 635 -26.01 -13.81 -6.53
CA LEU A 635 -25.59 -14.29 -7.85
C LEU A 635 -24.57 -13.35 -8.49
N LEU A 636 -24.80 -12.03 -8.43
CA LEU A 636 -23.84 -11.04 -8.92
C LEU A 636 -22.52 -11.11 -8.14
N ALA A 637 -22.58 -11.28 -6.82
CA ALA A 637 -21.40 -11.33 -5.95
C ALA A 637 -20.46 -12.50 -6.28
N GLN A 638 -20.99 -13.63 -6.76
CA GLN A 638 -20.16 -14.73 -7.25
C GLN A 638 -19.35 -14.32 -8.48
N VAL A 639 -19.98 -13.62 -9.42
CA VAL A 639 -19.30 -13.07 -10.62
C VAL A 639 -18.28 -12.01 -10.20
N GLN A 640 -18.64 -11.09 -9.29
CA GLN A 640 -17.73 -10.06 -8.75
C GLN A 640 -16.48 -10.66 -8.07
N SER A 641 -16.64 -11.76 -7.32
CA SER A 641 -15.51 -12.46 -6.71
C SER A 641 -14.54 -12.99 -7.78
N ARG A 642 -15.05 -13.61 -8.84
CA ARG A 642 -14.25 -14.10 -9.96
C ARG A 642 -13.56 -12.96 -10.71
N ILE A 643 -14.28 -11.87 -11.02
CA ILE A 643 -13.70 -10.65 -11.64
C ILE A 643 -12.57 -10.10 -10.78
N SER A 644 -12.78 -9.95 -9.48
CA SER A 644 -11.77 -9.43 -8.55
C SER A 644 -10.52 -10.32 -8.48
N ARG A 645 -10.69 -11.64 -8.46
CA ARG A 645 -9.58 -12.60 -8.48
C ARG A 645 -8.79 -12.54 -9.79
N CYS A 646 -9.47 -12.51 -10.94
CA CYS A 646 -8.82 -12.36 -12.23
C CYS A 646 -8.05 -11.05 -12.34
N SER A 647 -8.65 -9.94 -11.89
CA SER A 647 -8.05 -8.59 -11.93
C SER A 647 -6.77 -8.43 -11.08
N ARG A 648 -6.63 -9.23 -10.01
CA ARG A 648 -5.47 -9.20 -9.10
C ARG A 648 -4.30 -10.08 -9.57
N ARG A 649 -4.50 -10.95 -10.56
CA ARG A 649 -3.41 -11.76 -11.12
C ARG A 649 -2.44 -10.79 -11.81
N ALA A 650 -1.19 -10.73 -11.35
CA ALA A 650 -0.21 -9.87 -11.98
C ALA A 650 -0.03 -10.28 -13.46
N PRO A 651 0.02 -9.33 -14.41
CA PRO A 651 0.28 -9.64 -15.82
C PRO A 651 1.57 -10.46 -16.01
N SER A 652 2.56 -10.28 -15.13
CA SER A 652 3.85 -11.00 -15.09
C SER A 652 3.81 -12.39 -14.42
N LEU A 653 2.68 -12.78 -13.81
CA LEU A 653 2.44 -14.10 -13.22
C LEU A 653 1.56 -14.98 -14.14
N SER A 654 0.82 -14.38 -15.07
CA SER A 654 0.04 -15.14 -16.06
C SER A 654 0.94 -15.64 -17.19
N LYS A 655 1.28 -16.95 -17.18
CA LYS A 655 2.00 -17.61 -18.29
C LYS A 655 1.17 -17.69 -19.58
N ASN A 656 -0.12 -17.35 -19.53
CA ASN A 656 -1.05 -17.35 -20.66
C ASN A 656 -1.89 -16.06 -20.62
N CYS A 657 -1.34 -14.96 -21.15
CA CYS A 657 -2.10 -13.72 -21.32
C CYS A 657 -3.43 -13.96 -22.05
N ASP A 658 -3.39 -14.81 -23.08
CA ASP A 658 -4.57 -15.23 -23.85
C ASP A 658 -5.61 -15.95 -23.00
N LYS A 659 -5.19 -16.79 -22.04
CA LYS A 659 -6.11 -17.46 -21.11
C LYS A 659 -6.74 -16.47 -20.13
N THR A 660 -6.00 -15.46 -19.67
CA THR A 660 -6.57 -14.46 -18.75
C THR A 660 -7.57 -13.56 -19.46
N ILE A 661 -7.28 -13.19 -20.71
CA ILE A 661 -8.24 -12.45 -21.55
C ILE A 661 -9.46 -13.32 -21.85
N GLN A 662 -9.28 -14.61 -22.15
CA GLN A 662 -10.38 -15.56 -22.33
C GLN A 662 -11.24 -15.70 -21.06
N ASP A 663 -10.63 -15.85 -19.88
CA ASP A 663 -11.33 -15.89 -18.59
C ASP A 663 -12.15 -14.59 -18.39
N LEU A 664 -11.64 -13.43 -18.81
CA LEU A 664 -12.34 -12.14 -18.73
C LEU A 664 -13.49 -12.03 -19.73
N VAL A 665 -13.35 -12.58 -20.95
CA VAL A 665 -14.45 -12.65 -21.93
C VAL A 665 -15.55 -13.60 -21.45
N GLU A 666 -15.22 -14.71 -20.82
CA GLU A 666 -16.20 -15.60 -20.20
C GLU A 666 -16.95 -14.90 -19.06
N LEU A 667 -16.25 -14.11 -18.23
CA LEU A 667 -16.87 -13.31 -17.18
C LEU A 667 -17.75 -12.18 -17.73
N ASP A 668 -17.43 -11.62 -18.91
CA ASP A 668 -18.30 -10.69 -19.61
C ASP A 668 -19.64 -11.34 -19.98
N ILE A 669 -19.58 -12.55 -20.57
CA ILE A 669 -20.76 -13.35 -20.94
C ILE A 669 -21.58 -13.70 -19.70
N ASP A 670 -20.93 -14.15 -18.61
CA ASP A 670 -21.60 -14.46 -17.35
C ASP A 670 -22.33 -13.24 -16.78
N LEU A 671 -21.71 -12.05 -16.85
CA LEU A 671 -22.27 -10.81 -16.33
C LEU A 671 -23.48 -10.34 -17.17
N GLU A 672 -23.43 -10.48 -18.49
CA GLU A 672 -24.58 -10.15 -19.35
C GLU A 672 -25.69 -11.20 -19.29
N SER A 673 -25.35 -12.47 -19.14
CA SER A 673 -26.30 -13.56 -18.87
C SER A 673 -27.05 -13.31 -17.56
N TRP A 674 -26.32 -12.93 -16.51
CA TRP A 674 -26.92 -12.53 -15.24
C TRP A 674 -27.91 -11.36 -15.42
N ARG A 675 -27.50 -10.30 -16.13
CA ARG A 675 -28.37 -9.13 -16.38
C ARG A 675 -29.63 -9.50 -17.14
N THR A 676 -29.49 -10.26 -18.23
CA THR A 676 -30.61 -10.65 -19.10
C THR A 676 -31.56 -11.64 -18.44
N GLY A 677 -31.08 -12.40 -17.45
CA GLY A 677 -31.88 -13.29 -16.61
C GLY A 677 -32.69 -12.60 -15.50
N LEU A 678 -32.49 -11.30 -15.26
CA LEU A 678 -33.26 -10.55 -14.27
C LEU A 678 -34.69 -10.23 -14.76
N PRO A 679 -35.67 -10.15 -13.85
CA PRO A 679 -36.99 -9.56 -14.13
C PRO A 679 -36.87 -8.13 -14.66
N SER A 680 -37.77 -7.72 -15.56
CA SER A 680 -37.67 -6.43 -16.27
C SER A 680 -37.72 -5.21 -15.35
N ASP A 681 -38.35 -5.31 -14.20
CA ASP A 681 -38.52 -4.27 -13.19
C ASP A 681 -37.26 -4.01 -12.33
N VAL A 682 -36.36 -4.99 -12.24
CA VAL A 682 -35.08 -4.85 -11.51
C VAL A 682 -33.86 -4.91 -12.42
N GLN A 683 -34.06 -5.17 -13.72
CA GLN A 683 -32.99 -5.26 -14.71
C GLN A 683 -32.28 -3.90 -14.91
N PRO A 684 -30.93 -3.85 -14.87
CA PRO A 684 -30.19 -2.64 -15.19
C PRO A 684 -30.45 -2.15 -16.62
N THR A 685 -31.14 -1.02 -16.77
CA THR A 685 -31.42 -0.36 -18.07
C THR A 685 -31.19 1.15 -17.95
N ALA A 686 -30.99 1.83 -19.08
CA ALA A 686 -30.63 3.25 -19.10
C ALA A 686 -31.83 4.22 -19.09
N LEU A 687 -33.06 3.71 -19.10
CA LEU A 687 -34.25 4.48 -19.53
C LEU A 687 -35.39 4.57 -18.51
N ASP A 688 -35.40 3.73 -17.47
CA ASP A 688 -36.52 3.68 -16.52
C ASP A 688 -36.20 4.44 -15.23
N GLN A 689 -37.20 5.15 -14.69
CA GLN A 689 -37.09 5.80 -13.38
C GLN A 689 -37.13 4.73 -12.29
N VAL A 690 -36.04 4.61 -11.53
CA VAL A 690 -35.90 3.65 -10.42
C VAL A 690 -35.88 4.42 -9.11
N ASP A 691 -36.91 4.21 -8.28
CA ASP A 691 -37.04 4.88 -6.98
C ASP A 691 -36.65 3.97 -5.79
N ASN A 692 -36.50 2.65 -6.01
CA ASN A 692 -36.11 1.71 -4.95
C ASN A 692 -34.59 1.70 -4.73
N LEU A 693 -34.15 2.02 -3.52
CA LEU A 693 -32.73 2.12 -3.14
C LEU A 693 -31.94 0.82 -3.37
N GLY A 694 -32.56 -0.33 -3.07
CA GLY A 694 -31.95 -1.64 -3.26
C GLY A 694 -31.75 -1.97 -4.74
N THR A 695 -32.71 -1.62 -5.60
CA THR A 695 -32.58 -1.75 -7.05
C THR A 695 -31.53 -0.80 -7.62
N ILE A 696 -31.46 0.44 -7.14
CA ILE A 696 -30.40 1.39 -7.52
C ILE A 696 -29.03 0.82 -7.16
N GLN A 697 -28.86 0.28 -5.94
CA GLN A 697 -27.63 -0.36 -5.53
C GLN A 697 -27.28 -1.57 -6.41
N LEU A 698 -28.26 -2.40 -6.77
CA LEU A 698 -28.06 -3.53 -7.68
C LEU A 698 -27.53 -3.07 -9.04
N HIS A 699 -28.10 -2.00 -9.60
CA HIS A 699 -27.66 -1.41 -10.87
C HIS A 699 -26.24 -0.86 -10.75
N PHE A 700 -25.94 -0.12 -9.68
CA PHE A 700 -24.59 0.37 -9.40
C PHE A 700 -23.57 -0.76 -9.24
N ALA A 701 -23.94 -1.85 -8.55
CA ALA A 701 -23.08 -3.01 -8.41
C ALA A 701 -22.81 -3.68 -9.76
N TYR A 702 -23.80 -3.78 -10.64
CA TYR A 702 -23.63 -4.27 -12.01
C TYR A 702 -22.70 -3.36 -12.82
N TYR A 703 -22.94 -2.04 -12.86
CA TYR A 703 -22.11 -1.11 -13.63
C TYR A 703 -20.66 -1.09 -13.12
N ALA A 704 -20.45 -1.08 -11.80
CA ALA A 704 -19.10 -1.19 -11.24
C ALA A 704 -18.42 -2.52 -11.61
N SER A 705 -19.17 -3.62 -11.70
CA SER A 705 -18.64 -4.90 -12.19
C SER A 705 -18.20 -4.81 -13.64
N THR A 706 -18.98 -4.15 -14.50
CA THR A 706 -18.56 -3.87 -15.89
C THR A 706 -17.28 -3.03 -15.91
N TRP A 707 -17.21 -1.93 -15.16
CA TRP A 707 -16.00 -1.08 -15.14
C TRP A 707 -14.77 -1.81 -14.63
N LYS A 708 -14.92 -2.67 -13.62
CA LYS A 708 -13.81 -3.48 -13.10
C LYS A 708 -13.30 -4.47 -14.14
N LEU A 709 -14.22 -5.10 -14.88
CA LEU A 709 -13.90 -6.00 -15.98
C LEU A 709 -13.11 -5.27 -17.08
N TYR A 710 -13.62 -4.15 -17.58
CA TYR A 710 -12.92 -3.33 -18.58
C TYR A 710 -11.60 -2.78 -18.04
N THR A 711 -11.51 -2.41 -16.77
CA THR A 711 -10.24 -1.99 -16.14
C THR A 711 -9.22 -3.13 -16.13
N ALA A 712 -9.64 -4.36 -15.84
CA ALA A 712 -8.77 -5.53 -15.88
C ALA A 712 -8.24 -5.77 -17.30
N ILE A 713 -9.12 -5.70 -18.31
CA ILE A 713 -8.76 -5.80 -19.73
C ILE A 713 -7.79 -4.67 -20.11
N GLY A 714 -8.08 -3.44 -19.71
CA GLY A 714 -7.24 -2.27 -19.99
C GLY A 714 -5.83 -2.37 -19.39
N LYS A 715 -5.69 -2.99 -18.21
CA LYS A 715 -4.37 -3.30 -17.62
C LYS A 715 -3.55 -4.26 -18.48
N HIS A 716 -4.18 -5.21 -19.18
CA HIS A 716 -3.48 -6.11 -20.09
C HIS A 716 -2.99 -5.39 -21.36
N TYR A 717 -3.80 -4.48 -21.90
CA TYR A 717 -3.46 -3.69 -23.08
C TYR A 717 -2.69 -2.40 -22.78
N ASN A 718 -2.50 -2.09 -21.48
CA ASN A 718 -1.94 -0.84 -20.99
C ASN A 718 -2.64 0.42 -21.54
N VAL A 719 -3.97 0.39 -21.59
CA VAL A 719 -4.83 1.49 -22.01
C VAL A 719 -5.91 1.76 -20.96
N PRO A 720 -6.43 2.99 -20.86
CA PRO A 720 -7.58 3.28 -20.01
C PRO A 720 -8.82 2.53 -20.50
N LEU A 721 -9.73 2.21 -19.58
CA LEU A 721 -10.92 1.41 -19.90
C LEU A 721 -11.82 2.00 -21.00
N THR A 722 -11.76 3.32 -21.20
CA THR A 722 -12.56 4.05 -22.19
C THR A 722 -12.09 3.84 -23.63
N LEU A 723 -10.88 3.32 -23.84
CA LEU A 723 -10.28 3.09 -25.16
C LEU A 723 -10.37 1.62 -25.61
N ILE A 724 -11.09 0.77 -24.87
CA ILE A 724 -11.23 -0.65 -25.20
C ILE A 724 -12.34 -0.81 -26.25
N GLU A 725 -11.99 -1.39 -27.39
CA GLU A 725 -12.92 -1.69 -28.48
C GLU A 725 -13.55 -3.09 -28.29
N ARG A 726 -14.89 -3.15 -28.33
CA ARG A 726 -15.67 -4.37 -28.05
C ARG A 726 -15.57 -5.48 -29.09
N ASP A 727 -15.15 -5.13 -30.31
CA ASP A 727 -15.12 -6.03 -31.48
C ASP A 727 -13.69 -6.18 -32.06
N SER A 728 -12.68 -6.04 -31.21
CA SER A 728 -11.30 -6.34 -31.60
C SER A 728 -11.15 -7.84 -31.92
N PRO A 729 -10.22 -8.27 -32.81
CA PRO A 729 -10.15 -9.65 -33.33
C PRO A 729 -10.07 -10.79 -32.29
N ASN A 730 -9.68 -10.49 -31.05
CA ASN A 730 -9.54 -11.44 -29.94
C ASN A 730 -10.40 -11.06 -28.70
N LEU A 731 -11.30 -10.08 -28.85
CA LEU A 731 -12.06 -9.52 -27.74
C LEU A 731 -13.47 -9.21 -28.23
N HIS A 732 -14.43 -10.06 -27.86
CA HIS A 732 -15.86 -9.88 -28.12
C HIS A 732 -16.60 -9.69 -26.81
N LEU A 733 -16.94 -8.43 -26.50
CA LEU A 733 -17.62 -8.07 -25.25
C LEU A 733 -19.10 -7.76 -25.52
N SER A 734 -19.97 -8.33 -24.69
CA SER A 734 -21.43 -8.25 -24.70
C SER A 734 -21.95 -7.18 -23.73
N THR A 735 -21.25 -6.90 -22.64
CA THR A 735 -21.68 -5.90 -21.64
C THR A 735 -21.61 -4.45 -22.17
N LEU A 736 -22.30 -3.54 -21.48
CA LEU A 736 -22.35 -2.11 -21.83
C LEU A 736 -20.96 -1.47 -21.87
N LEU A 737 -20.75 -0.56 -22.83
CA LEU A 737 -19.54 0.26 -22.89
C LEU A 737 -19.39 1.09 -21.60
N PRO A 738 -18.15 1.33 -21.11
CA PRO A 738 -17.93 2.09 -19.89
C PRO A 738 -18.57 3.48 -19.89
N THR A 739 -18.57 4.19 -21.02
CA THR A 739 -19.22 5.50 -21.14
C THR A 739 -20.74 5.39 -21.06
N HIS A 740 -21.34 4.34 -21.62
CA HIS A 740 -22.78 4.10 -21.59
C HIS A 740 -23.26 3.75 -20.17
N SER A 741 -22.56 2.83 -19.50
CA SER A 741 -22.86 2.48 -18.10
C SER A 741 -22.59 3.64 -17.13
N ALA A 742 -21.57 4.47 -17.40
CA ALA A 742 -21.36 5.71 -16.67
C ALA A 742 -22.52 6.70 -16.83
N ARG A 743 -23.03 6.95 -18.04
CA ARG A 743 -24.21 7.79 -18.25
C ARG A 743 -25.47 7.23 -17.59
N ALA A 744 -25.69 5.91 -17.68
CA ALA A 744 -26.79 5.25 -16.98
C ALA A 744 -26.71 5.42 -15.45
N THR A 745 -25.50 5.35 -14.88
CA THR A 745 -25.25 5.64 -13.46
C THR A 745 -25.67 7.07 -13.10
N ILE A 746 -25.38 8.06 -13.96
CA ILE A 746 -25.80 9.45 -13.73
C ILE A 746 -27.32 9.62 -13.84
N SER A 747 -28.00 8.88 -14.73
CA SER A 747 -29.47 8.93 -14.83
C SER A 747 -30.16 8.47 -13.54
N LEU A 748 -29.58 7.50 -12.81
CA LEU A 748 -30.13 6.96 -11.56
C LEU A 748 -30.09 7.95 -10.38
N LEU A 749 -29.42 9.11 -10.51
CA LEU A 749 -29.39 10.14 -9.47
C LEU A 749 -30.79 10.70 -9.14
N GLN A 750 -31.76 10.56 -10.06
CA GLN A 750 -33.14 11.00 -9.84
C GLN A 750 -33.77 10.33 -8.61
N GLY A 751 -33.48 9.05 -8.37
CA GLY A 751 -33.96 8.31 -7.20
C GLY A 751 -33.25 8.67 -5.88
N LEU A 752 -32.23 9.54 -5.93
CA LEU A 752 -31.39 9.87 -4.78
C LEU A 752 -31.68 11.24 -4.14
N TYR A 753 -32.50 12.10 -4.78
CA TYR A 753 -32.72 13.47 -4.31
C TYR A 753 -33.35 13.58 -2.91
N SER A 754 -34.16 12.61 -2.51
CA SER A 754 -34.87 12.60 -1.23
C SER A 754 -34.23 11.70 -0.18
N GLN A 755 -33.03 11.18 -0.45
CA GLN A 755 -32.38 10.22 0.44
C GLN A 755 -31.62 10.93 1.56
N PRO A 756 -31.54 10.33 2.76
CA PRO A 756 -30.66 10.81 3.82
C PRO A 756 -29.20 10.87 3.36
N LEU A 757 -28.42 11.82 3.89
CA LEU A 757 -27.02 12.01 3.53
C LEU A 757 -26.18 10.76 3.75
N ALA A 758 -26.45 9.99 4.82
CA ALA A 758 -25.78 8.73 5.07
C ALA A 758 -26.03 7.72 3.93
N SER A 759 -27.27 7.56 3.50
CA SER A 759 -27.66 6.68 2.38
C SER A 759 -27.04 7.15 1.06
N LEU A 760 -27.06 8.46 0.78
CA LEU A 760 -26.40 9.03 -0.40
C LEU A 760 -24.89 8.72 -0.38
N TRP A 761 -24.23 8.92 0.77
CA TRP A 761 -22.79 8.72 0.90
C TRP A 761 -22.35 7.28 0.64
N GLN A 762 -23.19 6.29 1.02
CA GLN A 762 -22.92 4.88 0.72
C GLN A 762 -22.78 4.59 -0.77
N MET A 763 -23.43 5.40 -1.62
CA MET A 763 -23.49 5.17 -3.07
C MET A 763 -22.73 6.22 -3.88
N ILE A 764 -22.32 7.35 -3.29
CA ILE A 764 -21.78 8.49 -4.05
C ILE A 764 -20.45 8.18 -4.78
N CYS A 765 -19.77 7.09 -4.40
CA CYS A 765 -18.59 6.61 -5.12
C CYS A 765 -18.90 6.16 -6.57
N TYR A 766 -20.09 5.63 -6.83
CA TYR A 766 -20.51 5.18 -8.17
C TYR A 766 -20.65 6.34 -9.16
N PRO A 767 -21.41 7.42 -8.89
CA PRO A 767 -21.48 8.56 -9.80
C PRO A 767 -20.18 9.35 -9.90
N ILE A 768 -19.35 9.42 -8.84
CA ILE A 768 -18.00 10.00 -8.98
C ILE A 768 -17.15 9.16 -9.93
N CYS A 769 -17.14 7.83 -9.77
CA CYS A 769 -16.46 6.92 -10.69
C CYS A 769 -16.95 7.11 -12.13
N ALA A 770 -18.27 7.22 -12.34
CA ALA A 770 -18.87 7.52 -13.64
C ALA A 770 -18.35 8.85 -14.22
N VAL A 771 -18.29 9.93 -13.42
CA VAL A 771 -17.72 11.21 -13.85
C VAL A 771 -16.25 11.08 -14.25
N LEU A 772 -15.44 10.32 -13.51
CA LEU A 772 -14.04 10.08 -13.86
C LEU A 772 -13.90 9.31 -15.17
N ILE A 773 -14.76 8.32 -15.42
CA ILE A 773 -14.80 7.57 -16.69
C ILE A 773 -15.16 8.50 -17.84
N LEU A 774 -16.22 9.29 -17.70
CA LEU A 774 -16.68 10.23 -18.73
C LEU A 774 -15.63 11.31 -19.02
N LEU A 775 -15.00 11.85 -17.99
CA LEU A 775 -13.91 12.80 -18.13
C LEU A 775 -12.74 12.18 -18.90
N THR A 776 -12.33 10.96 -18.54
CA THR A 776 -11.24 10.25 -19.23
C THR A 776 -11.55 10.06 -20.72
N ALA A 777 -12.80 9.74 -21.07
CA ALA A 777 -13.22 9.64 -22.47
C ALA A 777 -13.11 10.99 -23.20
N VAL A 778 -13.60 12.08 -22.59
CA VAL A 778 -13.54 13.44 -23.15
C VAL A 778 -12.09 13.91 -23.34
N LEU A 779 -11.20 13.63 -22.39
CA LEU A 779 -9.80 14.06 -22.45
C LEU A 779 -9.01 13.34 -23.54
N ASN A 780 -9.28 12.05 -23.76
CA ASN A 780 -8.56 11.22 -24.73
C ASN A 780 -9.06 11.41 -26.16
N GLY A 781 -10.36 11.67 -26.35
CA GLY A 781 -10.98 11.83 -27.67
C GLY A 781 -11.91 13.05 -27.75
N PRO A 782 -11.38 14.29 -27.67
CA PRO A 782 -12.21 15.50 -27.59
C PRO A 782 -13.04 15.79 -28.84
N GLY A 783 -12.73 15.14 -29.97
CA GLY A 783 -13.49 15.24 -31.23
C GLY A 783 -14.55 14.15 -31.44
N ASP A 784 -14.76 13.24 -30.47
CA ASP A 784 -15.77 12.20 -30.58
C ASP A 784 -17.20 12.78 -30.53
N SER A 785 -18.08 12.26 -31.37
CA SER A 785 -19.52 12.55 -31.39
C SER A 785 -20.23 12.40 -30.04
N GLU A 786 -19.75 11.54 -29.13
CA GLU A 786 -20.33 11.35 -27.80
C GLU A 786 -19.87 12.38 -26.75
N VAL A 787 -18.83 13.19 -27.03
CA VAL A 787 -18.29 14.18 -26.09
C VAL A 787 -19.35 15.13 -25.52
N PRO A 788 -20.28 15.71 -26.33
CA PRO A 788 -21.33 16.57 -25.79
C PRO A 788 -22.20 15.87 -24.74
N LEU A 789 -22.53 14.59 -24.95
CA LEU A 789 -23.32 13.79 -23.99
C LEU A 789 -22.53 13.51 -22.71
N ASN A 790 -21.23 13.26 -22.82
CA ASN A 790 -20.34 13.01 -21.69
C ASN A 790 -20.18 14.27 -20.82
N VAL A 791 -19.91 15.43 -21.45
CA VAL A 791 -19.81 16.72 -20.76
C VAL A 791 -21.12 17.09 -20.06
N GLU A 792 -22.26 16.84 -20.72
CA GLU A 792 -23.59 17.08 -20.16
C GLU A 792 -23.90 16.18 -18.95
N SER A 793 -23.45 14.94 -18.98
CA SER A 793 -23.61 14.01 -17.85
C SER A 793 -22.75 14.43 -16.65
N ILE A 794 -21.51 14.89 -16.89
CA ILE A 794 -20.65 15.45 -15.84
C ILE A 794 -21.31 16.69 -15.22
N ARG A 795 -21.90 17.57 -16.05
CA ARG A 795 -22.66 18.74 -15.61
C ARG A 795 -23.86 18.33 -14.74
N THR A 796 -24.59 17.30 -15.16
CA THR A 796 -25.78 16.80 -14.46
C THR A 796 -25.44 16.36 -13.04
N PHE A 797 -24.32 15.68 -12.84
CA PHE A 797 -23.87 15.30 -11.50
C PHE A 797 -23.48 16.53 -10.63
N ALA A 798 -22.75 17.49 -11.18
CA ALA A 798 -22.40 18.71 -10.45
C ALA A 798 -23.66 19.50 -10.02
N VAL A 799 -24.66 19.61 -10.91
CA VAL A 799 -25.95 20.23 -10.61
C VAL A 799 -26.75 19.44 -9.59
N PHE A 800 -26.72 18.10 -9.64
CA PHE A 800 -27.33 17.24 -8.64
C PHE A 800 -26.79 17.55 -7.24
N LEU A 801 -25.46 17.61 -7.08
CA LEU A 801 -24.83 17.91 -5.79
C LEU A 801 -25.21 19.28 -5.25
N GLN A 802 -25.20 20.31 -6.11
CA GLN A 802 -25.61 21.67 -5.76
C GLN A 802 -27.08 21.69 -5.31
N THR A 803 -27.95 21.07 -6.10
CA THR A 803 -29.40 21.01 -5.82
C THR A 803 -29.68 20.23 -4.53
N PHE A 804 -28.97 19.13 -4.28
CA PHE A 804 -29.08 18.35 -3.05
C PHE A 804 -28.66 19.19 -1.85
N GLN A 805 -27.50 19.86 -1.90
CA GLN A 805 -27.03 20.77 -0.86
C GLN A 805 -28.04 21.90 -0.57
N ASP A 806 -28.56 22.54 -1.61
CA ASP A 806 -29.48 23.68 -1.45
C ASP A 806 -30.84 23.27 -0.86
N ARG A 807 -31.32 22.05 -1.16
CA ARG A 807 -32.58 21.53 -0.62
C ARG A 807 -32.45 21.00 0.81
N GLU A 808 -31.37 20.25 1.05
CA GLU A 808 -31.16 19.44 2.25
C GLU A 808 -30.30 20.15 3.31
N GLU A 809 -29.75 21.32 2.99
CA GLU A 809 -28.91 22.16 3.88
C GLU A 809 -27.68 21.42 4.45
N CYS A 810 -27.12 20.49 3.67
CA CYS A 810 -25.93 19.72 4.02
C CYS A 810 -24.63 20.36 3.49
N ASP A 811 -23.48 20.06 4.09
CA ASP A 811 -22.19 20.63 3.64
C ASP A 811 -21.49 19.68 2.64
N LEU A 812 -21.69 19.93 1.34
CA LEU A 812 -21.05 19.22 0.23
C LEU A 812 -20.10 20.12 -0.59
N ASN A 813 -19.76 21.31 -0.08
CA ASN A 813 -19.02 22.33 -0.81
C ASN A 813 -17.70 21.81 -1.40
N GLY A 814 -16.95 21.00 -0.66
CA GLY A 814 -15.70 20.42 -1.15
C GLY A 814 -15.90 19.53 -2.37
N LEU A 815 -16.94 18.69 -2.34
CA LEU A 815 -17.27 17.78 -3.43
C LEU A 815 -17.83 18.53 -4.65
N ILE A 816 -18.68 19.54 -4.42
CA ILE A 816 -19.20 20.42 -5.48
C ILE A 816 -18.04 21.14 -6.17
N GLU A 817 -17.13 21.77 -5.41
CA GLU A 817 -15.96 22.47 -5.98
C GLU A 817 -15.11 21.53 -6.85
N PHE A 818 -14.91 20.29 -6.39
CA PHE A 818 -14.18 19.28 -7.14
C PHE A 818 -14.89 18.92 -8.45
N CYS A 819 -16.17 18.57 -8.41
CA CYS A 819 -16.93 18.19 -9.60
C CYS A 819 -17.11 19.34 -10.59
N SER A 820 -17.27 20.58 -10.12
CA SER A 820 -17.30 21.77 -10.97
C SER A 820 -15.99 21.97 -11.72
N LYS A 821 -14.83 21.78 -11.08
CA LYS A 821 -13.53 21.84 -11.76
C LYS A 821 -13.38 20.76 -12.83
N LEU A 822 -13.84 19.53 -12.56
CA LEU A 822 -13.83 18.47 -13.58
C LEU A 822 -14.74 18.82 -14.77
N TYR A 823 -15.90 19.42 -14.52
CA TYR A 823 -16.80 19.93 -15.55
C TYR A 823 -16.15 21.05 -16.39
N ASP A 824 -15.46 21.99 -15.76
CA ASP A 824 -14.77 23.09 -16.44
C ASP A 824 -13.69 22.56 -17.39
N VAL A 825 -12.89 21.59 -16.92
CA VAL A 825 -11.87 20.91 -17.73
C VAL A 825 -12.50 20.14 -18.90
N ALA A 826 -13.58 19.40 -18.67
CA ALA A 826 -14.28 18.66 -19.73
C ALA A 826 -14.89 19.61 -20.78
N SER A 827 -15.50 20.71 -20.33
CA SER A 827 -16.06 21.75 -21.20
C SER A 827 -14.98 22.45 -22.03
N PHE A 828 -13.81 22.68 -21.43
CA PHE A 828 -12.65 23.22 -22.13
C PHE A 828 -12.13 22.28 -23.22
N ALA A 829 -12.00 20.99 -22.91
CA ALA A 829 -11.57 19.96 -23.86
C ALA A 829 -12.51 19.88 -25.08
N GLN A 830 -13.82 19.92 -24.85
CA GLN A 830 -14.84 19.92 -25.90
C GLN A 830 -14.69 21.13 -26.84
N ARG A 831 -14.55 22.34 -26.30
CA ARG A 831 -14.43 23.58 -27.10
C ARG A 831 -13.12 23.65 -27.88
N SER A 832 -12.03 23.15 -27.29
CA SER A 832 -10.68 23.23 -27.88
C SER A 832 -10.48 22.26 -29.05
N SER A 833 -11.32 21.23 -29.20
CA SER A 833 -11.29 20.31 -30.37
C SER A 833 -11.36 21.01 -31.73
N ALA A 834 -11.86 22.26 -31.78
CA ALA A 834 -12.00 23.05 -33.00
C ALA A 834 -10.79 23.95 -33.35
N ASP A 835 -9.83 24.19 -32.44
CA ASP A 835 -8.86 25.31 -32.58
C ASP A 835 -7.43 25.02 -32.01
N LEU A 836 -7.02 23.75 -31.93
CA LEU A 836 -5.75 23.31 -31.32
C LEU A 836 -4.46 23.75 -32.04
N SER A 837 -4.54 24.48 -33.15
CA SER A 837 -3.38 24.93 -33.93
C SER A 837 -2.90 26.35 -33.60
N ASN A 838 -3.59 27.11 -32.73
CA ASN A 838 -3.35 28.57 -32.62
C ASN A 838 -3.54 29.17 -31.21
N GLN A 839 -2.95 28.59 -30.14
CA GLN A 839 -2.99 29.24 -28.81
C GLN A 839 -1.61 29.34 -28.14
N SER A 840 -1.34 30.53 -27.60
CA SER A 840 -0.06 31.04 -27.09
C SER A 840 0.34 30.46 -25.72
N GLU A 841 1.65 30.34 -25.51
CA GLU A 841 2.38 29.77 -24.35
C GLU A 841 2.16 30.43 -22.97
N ASP A 842 1.16 31.31 -22.79
CA ASP A 842 1.07 32.20 -21.61
C ASP A 842 0.13 31.71 -20.48
N ASP A 843 -0.47 30.53 -20.60
CA ASP A 843 -1.48 30.05 -19.62
C ASP A 843 -1.17 28.66 -19.01
N THR A 844 0.09 28.47 -18.63
CA THR A 844 0.57 27.23 -17.98
C THR A 844 -0.01 26.97 -16.58
N GLN A 845 -0.71 27.95 -15.99
CA GLN A 845 -1.44 27.82 -14.70
C GLN A 845 -2.98 27.86 -14.84
N GLY A 846 -3.52 28.06 -16.05
CA GLY A 846 -4.96 28.11 -16.33
C GLY A 846 -5.63 26.74 -16.54
N VAL A 847 -6.85 26.75 -17.08
CA VAL A 847 -7.65 25.53 -17.36
C VAL A 847 -6.94 24.60 -18.36
N TRP A 848 -6.13 25.16 -19.27
CA TRP A 848 -5.32 24.38 -20.20
C TRP A 848 -4.25 23.54 -19.50
N GLY A 849 -3.54 24.11 -18.51
CA GLY A 849 -2.56 23.36 -17.71
C GLY A 849 -3.20 22.19 -16.96
N GLN A 850 -4.40 22.42 -16.39
CA GLN A 850 -5.18 21.38 -15.73
C GLN A 850 -5.67 20.31 -16.69
N TYR A 851 -6.11 20.68 -17.90
CA TYR A 851 -6.48 19.75 -18.96
C TYR A 851 -5.29 18.86 -19.36
N ALA A 852 -4.14 19.46 -19.68
CA ALA A 852 -2.95 18.73 -20.14
C ALA A 852 -2.45 17.75 -19.08
N ASP A 853 -2.38 18.21 -17.84
CA ASP A 853 -1.93 17.42 -16.71
C ASP A 853 -2.91 16.28 -16.35
N LEU A 854 -4.22 16.55 -16.25
CA LEU A 854 -5.21 15.50 -15.99
C LEU A 854 -5.25 14.46 -17.12
N ARG A 855 -5.12 14.89 -18.38
CA ARG A 855 -5.06 13.97 -19.52
C ARG A 855 -3.90 13.00 -19.39
N ILE A 856 -2.73 13.47 -18.97
CA ILE A 856 -1.54 12.61 -18.74
C ILE A 856 -1.76 11.71 -17.52
N ARG A 857 -2.26 12.24 -16.41
CA ARG A 857 -2.44 11.46 -15.18
C ARG A 857 -3.55 10.39 -15.29
N LEU A 858 -4.57 10.65 -16.11
CA LEU A 858 -5.67 9.72 -16.40
C LEU A 858 -5.44 8.87 -17.66
N SER A 859 -4.33 9.02 -18.39
CA SER A 859 -4.05 8.19 -19.58
C SER A 859 -3.62 6.76 -19.27
N GLY A 860 -3.38 6.42 -18.00
CA GLY A 860 -3.00 5.06 -17.59
C GLY A 860 -4.18 4.11 -17.40
N SER A 861 -3.87 2.82 -17.18
CA SER A 861 -4.86 1.77 -16.85
C SER A 861 -5.30 1.79 -15.37
N GLN A 862 -5.34 2.98 -14.76
CA GLN A 862 -5.77 3.14 -13.38
C GLN A 862 -7.27 2.84 -13.24
N ASP A 863 -7.65 2.33 -12.07
CA ASP A 863 -9.03 1.98 -11.76
C ASP A 863 -9.77 3.23 -11.23
N PRO A 864 -10.76 3.79 -11.97
CA PRO A 864 -11.44 5.00 -11.56
C PRO A 864 -12.25 4.84 -10.27
N MET A 865 -12.72 3.62 -9.95
CA MET A 865 -13.43 3.36 -8.70
C MET A 865 -12.48 3.51 -7.51
N LEU A 866 -11.22 3.06 -7.65
CA LEU A 866 -10.21 3.22 -6.60
C LEU A 866 -9.84 4.68 -6.37
N LEU A 867 -9.80 5.48 -7.44
CA LEU A 867 -9.63 6.94 -7.34
C LEU A 867 -10.81 7.59 -6.63
N ALA A 868 -12.05 7.26 -7.01
CA ALA A 868 -13.26 7.76 -6.34
C ALA A 868 -13.27 7.41 -4.84
N GLN A 869 -12.91 6.18 -4.48
CA GLN A 869 -12.85 5.75 -3.08
C GLN A 869 -11.70 6.42 -2.32
N GLY A 870 -10.56 6.69 -2.97
CA GLY A 870 -9.47 7.47 -2.39
C GLY A 870 -9.85 8.92 -2.08
N LEU A 871 -10.79 9.49 -2.84
CA LEU A 871 -11.33 10.83 -2.59
C LEU A 871 -12.34 10.87 -1.44
N LEU A 872 -13.14 9.80 -1.29
CA LEU A 872 -14.30 9.76 -0.40
C LEU A 872 -14.08 9.06 0.94
N THR A 873 -13.00 8.30 1.10
CA THR A 873 -12.78 7.45 2.29
C THR A 873 -11.42 7.70 2.93
N ASN A 874 -11.17 7.07 4.08
CA ASN A 874 -9.89 7.11 4.78
C ASN A 874 -8.96 5.92 4.45
N MET A 875 -9.11 5.29 3.29
CA MET A 875 -8.21 4.21 2.84
C MET A 875 -6.84 4.78 2.43
N PRO A 876 -5.75 4.51 3.16
CA PRO A 876 -4.49 5.25 2.97
C PRO A 876 -3.88 5.11 1.57
N LEU A 877 -3.84 3.87 1.05
CA LEU A 877 -3.29 3.59 -0.28
C LEU A 877 -4.13 4.20 -1.40
N LEU A 878 -5.45 4.22 -1.24
CA LEU A 878 -6.36 4.80 -2.23
C LEU A 878 -6.29 6.32 -2.18
N GLY A 879 -6.25 6.90 -0.98
CA GLY A 879 -6.09 8.34 -0.77
C GLY A 879 -4.78 8.87 -1.34
N ALA A 880 -3.67 8.13 -1.18
CA ALA A 880 -2.38 8.49 -1.78
C ALA A 880 -2.46 8.54 -3.32
N LYS A 881 -3.05 7.51 -3.96
CA LYS A 881 -3.25 7.45 -5.42
C LYS A 881 -4.15 8.58 -5.92
N ALA A 882 -5.27 8.83 -5.24
CA ALA A 882 -6.18 9.91 -5.61
C ALA A 882 -5.50 11.29 -5.47
N THR A 883 -4.71 11.50 -4.42
CA THR A 883 -3.94 12.74 -4.22
C THR A 883 -2.88 12.91 -5.30
N GLU A 884 -2.21 11.84 -5.71
CA GLU A 884 -1.24 11.85 -6.82
C GLU A 884 -1.92 12.26 -8.15
N VAL A 885 -3.11 11.75 -8.44
CA VAL A 885 -3.84 12.06 -9.68
C VAL A 885 -4.46 13.47 -9.66
N PHE A 886 -4.91 13.95 -8.49
CA PHE A 886 -5.66 15.20 -8.37
C PHE A 886 -4.94 16.31 -7.59
N SER A 887 -3.62 16.27 -7.43
CA SER A 887 -2.84 17.22 -6.60
C SER A 887 -3.03 18.71 -6.96
N GLY A 888 -3.46 19.03 -8.18
CA GLY A 888 -3.76 20.40 -8.61
C GLY A 888 -5.21 20.86 -8.33
N ILE A 889 -6.08 19.95 -7.90
CA ILE A 889 -7.54 20.15 -7.76
C ILE A 889 -7.98 19.91 -6.31
N VAL A 890 -7.38 18.92 -5.64
CA VAL A 890 -7.67 18.49 -4.27
C VAL A 890 -6.47 18.83 -3.39
N ALA A 891 -6.70 19.53 -2.27
CA ALA A 891 -5.68 19.78 -1.26
C ALA A 891 -5.32 18.50 -0.50
N GLU A 892 -4.10 18.41 0.03
CA GLU A 892 -3.59 17.25 0.77
C GLU A 892 -4.54 16.76 1.88
N ALA A 893 -4.50 15.45 2.16
CA ALA A 893 -5.28 14.82 3.21
C ALA A 893 -4.99 15.45 4.58
N ARG A 894 -6.02 15.67 5.39
CA ARG A 894 -5.89 16.22 6.74
C ARG A 894 -5.32 15.16 7.70
N GLU A 895 -4.87 15.59 8.88
CA GLU A 895 -4.34 14.68 9.93
C GLU A 895 -5.30 13.55 10.34
N ASP A 896 -6.60 13.72 10.08
CA ASP A 896 -7.67 12.74 10.33
C ASP A 896 -7.75 11.62 9.27
N GLY A 897 -6.93 11.69 8.21
CA GLY A 897 -6.88 10.72 7.12
C GLY A 897 -7.96 10.89 6.05
N PHE A 898 -8.74 11.99 6.08
CA PHE A 898 -9.78 12.30 5.09
C PHE A 898 -9.38 13.48 4.21
N THR A 899 -9.86 13.48 2.96
CA THR A 899 -9.73 14.64 2.07
C THR A 899 -10.66 15.78 2.53
N ARG A 900 -10.47 16.98 1.97
CA ARG A 900 -11.40 18.12 2.16
C ARG A 900 -12.78 17.90 1.55
N LEU A 901 -12.96 16.84 0.75
CA LEU A 901 -14.21 16.51 0.08
C LEU A 901 -15.20 15.83 1.01
N VAL A 902 -14.71 15.23 2.11
CA VAL A 902 -15.51 14.50 3.08
C VAL A 902 -16.15 15.46 4.09
N PRO A 903 -17.49 15.52 4.18
CA PRO A 903 -18.20 16.32 5.18
C PRO A 903 -17.82 15.91 6.61
N ASN A 904 -17.65 16.88 7.51
CA ASN A 904 -17.26 16.60 8.90
C ASN A 904 -18.29 15.70 9.62
N VAL A 905 -19.58 15.82 9.31
CA VAL A 905 -20.65 15.01 9.91
C VAL A 905 -20.57 13.52 9.57
N LEU A 906 -19.77 13.13 8.57
CA LEU A 906 -19.52 11.74 8.18
C LEU A 906 -18.19 11.20 8.73
N LYS A 907 -17.43 12.02 9.45
CA LYS A 907 -16.14 11.64 10.04
C LYS A 907 -16.34 11.19 11.49
N PRO A 908 -15.87 9.99 11.88
CA PRO A 908 -15.96 9.53 13.27
C PRO A 908 -15.28 10.47 14.28
N SER A 909 -14.17 11.12 13.88
CA SER A 909 -13.41 12.05 14.71
C SER A 909 -14.25 13.25 15.19
N SER A 910 -15.21 13.71 14.38
CA SER A 910 -16.15 14.79 14.75
C SER A 910 -17.03 14.46 15.95
N PHE A 911 -17.17 13.17 16.27
CA PHE A 911 -17.97 12.68 17.38
C PHE A 911 -17.11 12.06 18.49
N ASN A 912 -15.82 12.40 18.56
CA ASN A 912 -14.86 11.83 19.52
C ASN A 912 -14.80 10.30 19.44
N PHE A 913 -14.87 9.74 18.23
CA PHE A 913 -14.64 8.34 17.94
C PHE A 913 -13.31 8.24 17.19
N PHE A 914 -12.33 7.53 17.75
CA PHE A 914 -10.93 7.46 17.27
C PHE A 914 -10.16 8.80 17.20
N ALA A 915 -10.64 9.87 17.86
CA ALA A 915 -9.91 11.13 17.94
C ALA A 915 -8.61 10.96 18.76
N LYS A 916 -7.49 11.46 18.24
CA LYS A 916 -6.25 11.61 19.02
C LYS A 916 -6.49 12.68 20.08
N GLN A 917 -6.24 12.34 21.35
CA GLN A 917 -6.28 13.29 22.47
C GLN A 917 -5.03 14.16 22.51
#